data_AF-A0A9J7DQW6-F1
#
_entry.id   AF-A0A9J7DQW6-F1
#
_cell.length_a   1.000
_cell.length_b   1.000
_cell.length_c   1.000
_cell.angle_alpha   90.00
_cell.angle_beta   90.00
_cell.angle_gamma   90.00
#
_symmetry.space_group_name_H-M   'P 1'
#
loop_
_entity.id
_entity.type
_entity.pdbx_description
1 polymer ?
#
loop_
_entity_poly.entity_id
_entity_poly.type
_entity_poly.pdbx_seq_one_letter_code
_entity_poly.pdbx_strand_id
1 'polypeptide(L)'
;MQVYQAENELAIERGVKDIQDTWASIAFTVARHFNRGEDRGYTLNPCDEISVKLDDDAMTLQSMAASQFIGPFLSVVHTWERRLSLISEVIEEWMATQRKWLYLEGIFVGGDIRTQLPEEAKKFDDIDRSFRKIMLDTAKRLNVVDCCTISGRLEEFINLGIGLQKCQKSLNDYLDSKRRIFPRFFFISTDELLSILGSSECSCVQEHMIKMFDNIRSLELYVDHTNRPVAAKMISAEAEIMDFRNVVYTEGRVEDWMNLVLREMMNTNRFITKKAIFYYGRNWKVPRTEWILQYQGMVCLAANGVWWTAETEETFTRIRKGNKRAMKEHLAQQNEQLDGLVVKVRQDLSSNDRLKFRTITTIDVHARDIIEGFVRDNVTDASEFEWESQLRFYWLKRNDGLWIRQCTGVFEYGYEYMGLNGRLVITPLTDRIYLTITQALTMQLGGAPAGPAGTGKTETTKDLAKALGLLCVVTNCGEGMDFRAVGQILAGLCQCGAWGCFDEFNRIDISVLSVISSQLQCIRSALLMKLKRFTFEGQEIAMDSKVGIFITMNPGYAGRTELPESVKALFRPVVCILPDLELICQISLFSDGFLTAKVLAKKMTVLYHVAQQQLSKQSHYDWGLRALTAVLRMAGKLRRDSPGLSEIMVLMRALRDMNNPKFVFEDVPLFLGLIKDLFPGLECPRVGYPDFNAAVNEVLEKDGYIVLPHQVDKVVQLYETMMTRHCTMLVGPTGGGKTVILHTIVKAQTLLGLPTKLTVLNPKLLSAASPAFSWDDKLPMSL
;
A
#
# COMPACT_ATOMS: atom_id res chain seq x y z
N MET A 1 13.43 -5.38 -74.81
CA MET A 1 14.06 -6.29 -73.84
C MET A 1 15.31 -5.66 -73.22
N GLN A 2 16.30 -5.20 -74.00
CA GLN A 2 17.50 -4.52 -73.45
C GLN A 2 17.23 -3.18 -72.73
N VAL A 3 16.30 -2.35 -73.22
CA VAL A 3 15.92 -1.08 -72.54
C VAL A 3 15.26 -1.33 -71.19
N TYR A 4 14.34 -2.30 -71.14
CA TYR A 4 13.67 -2.72 -69.90
C TYR A 4 14.65 -3.27 -68.86
N GLN A 5 15.67 -4.01 -69.30
CA GLN A 5 16.72 -4.50 -68.41
C GLN A 5 17.58 -3.36 -67.85
N ALA A 6 18.00 -2.41 -68.69
CA ALA A 6 18.76 -1.23 -68.29
C ALA A 6 17.97 -0.29 -67.35
N GLU A 7 16.66 -0.13 -67.54
CA GLU A 7 15.80 0.67 -66.66
C GLU A 7 15.71 0.09 -65.24
N ASN A 8 15.62 -1.25 -65.12
CA ASN A 8 15.56 -1.92 -63.82
C ASN A 8 16.94 -1.99 -63.14
N GLU A 9 18.03 -2.16 -63.90
CA GLU A 9 19.40 -2.07 -63.38
C GLU A 9 19.70 -0.65 -62.84
N LEU A 10 19.27 0.40 -63.55
CA LEU A 10 19.40 1.80 -63.11
C LEU A 10 18.61 2.09 -61.83
N ALA A 11 17.46 1.45 -61.64
CA ALA A 11 16.66 1.59 -60.42
C ALA A 11 17.39 1.01 -59.19
N ILE A 12 18.05 -0.15 -59.36
CA ILE A 12 18.88 -0.76 -58.29
C ILE A 12 20.10 0.12 -58.01
N GLU A 13 20.78 0.62 -59.05
CA GLU A 13 21.94 1.51 -58.90
C GLU A 13 21.59 2.79 -58.11
N ARG A 14 20.47 3.44 -58.46
CA ARG A 14 19.99 4.63 -57.74
C ARG A 14 19.64 4.30 -56.30
N GLY A 15 18.91 3.23 -56.05
CA GLY A 15 18.51 2.86 -54.70
C GLY A 15 19.70 2.53 -53.79
N VAL A 16 20.71 1.82 -54.29
CA VAL A 16 21.95 1.56 -53.53
C VAL A 16 22.72 2.85 -53.26
N LYS A 17 22.75 3.78 -54.22
CA LYS A 17 23.41 5.07 -54.05
C LYS A 17 22.68 5.95 -53.02
N ASP A 18 21.36 5.97 -53.05
CA ASP A 18 20.53 6.70 -52.09
C ASP A 18 20.77 6.18 -50.66
N ILE A 19 20.87 4.86 -50.48
CA ILE A 19 21.25 4.25 -49.19
C ILE A 19 22.66 4.71 -48.79
N GLN A 20 23.64 4.63 -49.69
CA GLN A 20 25.00 5.06 -49.40
C GLN A 20 25.08 6.53 -48.97
N ASP A 21 24.39 7.43 -49.68
CA ASP A 21 24.38 8.87 -49.40
C ASP A 21 23.64 9.16 -48.08
N THR A 22 22.56 8.44 -47.81
CA THR A 22 21.81 8.53 -46.55
C THR A 22 22.70 8.17 -45.36
N TRP A 23 23.32 6.98 -45.37
CA TRP A 23 24.15 6.48 -44.27
C TRP A 23 25.50 7.19 -44.13
N ALA A 24 25.96 7.89 -45.17
CA ALA A 24 27.09 8.82 -45.07
C ALA A 24 26.75 10.08 -44.24
N SER A 25 25.48 10.47 -44.20
CA SER A 25 25.02 11.68 -43.49
C SER A 25 24.44 11.41 -42.10
N ILE A 26 23.94 10.19 -41.83
CA ILE A 26 23.35 9.82 -40.55
C ILE A 26 24.42 9.81 -39.45
N ALA A 27 24.15 10.56 -38.39
CA ALA A 27 25.04 10.71 -37.24
C ALA A 27 24.30 10.41 -35.93
N PHE A 28 25.01 9.82 -34.98
CA PHE A 28 24.56 9.66 -33.62
C PHE A 28 24.41 11.01 -32.92
N THR A 29 23.43 11.09 -32.03
CA THR A 29 23.30 12.21 -31.10
C THR A 29 23.82 11.78 -29.74
N VAL A 30 24.80 12.52 -29.21
CA VAL A 30 25.37 12.28 -27.88
C VAL A 30 25.04 13.43 -26.94
N ALA A 31 24.78 13.10 -25.68
CA ALA A 31 24.58 14.05 -24.60
C ALA A 31 25.69 13.89 -23.54
N ARG A 32 26.00 14.97 -22.82
CA ARG A 32 26.87 14.88 -21.65
C ARG A 32 26.12 14.27 -20.48
N HIS A 33 26.73 13.30 -19.82
CA HIS A 33 26.19 12.65 -18.64
C HIS A 33 26.86 13.20 -17.38
N PHE A 34 26.02 13.66 -16.44
CA PHE A 34 26.45 14.11 -15.12
C PHE A 34 25.83 13.23 -14.05
N ASN A 35 26.64 12.81 -13.08
CA ASN A 35 26.18 12.08 -11.91
C ASN A 35 26.69 12.79 -10.65
N ARG A 36 25.78 13.16 -9.72
CA ARG A 36 26.08 13.95 -8.50
C ARG A 36 26.91 15.23 -8.74
N GLY A 37 26.76 15.85 -9.91
CA GLY A 37 27.49 17.07 -10.29
C GLY A 37 28.87 16.84 -10.92
N GLU A 38 29.34 15.59 -11.00
CA GLU A 38 30.57 15.25 -11.73
C GLU A 38 30.29 14.94 -13.21
N ASP A 39 31.15 15.43 -14.11
CA ASP A 39 31.12 15.09 -15.53
C ASP A 39 31.65 13.67 -15.75
N ARG A 40 30.76 12.77 -16.17
CA ARG A 40 31.07 11.35 -16.39
C ARG A 40 31.35 11.04 -17.86
N GLY A 41 31.23 12.02 -18.75
CA GLY A 41 31.52 11.89 -20.18
C GLY A 41 30.26 11.99 -21.04
N TYR A 42 30.17 11.14 -22.07
CA TYR A 42 29.10 11.18 -23.07
C TYR A 42 28.27 9.90 -23.03
N THR A 43 26.98 10.03 -23.32
CA THR A 43 26.03 8.92 -23.53
C THR A 43 25.29 9.14 -24.84
N LEU A 44 24.89 8.06 -25.50
CA LEU A 44 24.00 8.10 -26.65
C LEU A 44 22.58 8.47 -26.24
N ASN A 45 21.95 9.32 -27.04
CA ASN A 45 20.52 9.55 -26.98
C ASN A 45 19.75 8.34 -27.56
N PRO A 46 18.42 8.26 -27.35
CA PRO A 46 17.60 7.24 -27.99
C PRO A 46 17.78 7.23 -29.51
N CYS A 47 18.00 6.05 -30.08
CA CYS A 47 18.29 5.84 -31.50
C CYS A 47 17.06 5.40 -32.30
N ASP A 48 15.85 5.65 -31.81
CA ASP A 48 14.60 5.10 -32.38
C ASP A 48 14.43 5.47 -33.87
N GLU A 49 14.72 6.73 -34.23
CA GLU A 49 14.65 7.20 -35.63
C GLU A 49 15.67 6.50 -36.54
N ILE A 50 16.87 6.22 -36.01
CA ILE A 50 17.94 5.51 -36.72
C ILE A 50 17.54 4.04 -36.92
N SER A 51 16.95 3.42 -35.90
CA SER A 51 16.46 2.04 -35.98
C SER A 51 15.34 1.87 -37.01
N VAL A 52 14.35 2.78 -37.03
CA VAL A 52 13.29 2.77 -38.06
C VAL A 52 13.90 2.90 -39.46
N LYS A 53 14.84 3.83 -39.64
CA LYS A 53 15.50 4.02 -40.93
C LYS A 53 16.35 2.81 -41.36
N LEU A 54 16.97 2.12 -40.40
CA LEU A 54 17.70 0.88 -40.61
C LEU A 54 16.79 -0.24 -41.13
N ASP A 55 15.63 -0.43 -40.52
CA ASP A 55 14.67 -1.46 -40.92
C ASP A 55 14.12 -1.19 -42.33
N ASP A 56 13.78 0.06 -42.64
CA ASP A 56 13.30 0.49 -43.96
C ASP A 56 14.34 0.23 -45.06
N ASP A 57 15.60 0.63 -44.83
CA ASP A 57 16.68 0.46 -45.80
C ASP A 57 17.13 -1.01 -45.93
N ALA A 58 17.03 -1.80 -44.84
CA ALA A 58 17.27 -3.23 -44.87
C ALA A 58 16.21 -3.97 -45.71
N MET A 59 14.93 -3.65 -45.56
CA MET A 59 13.85 -4.18 -46.42
C MET A 59 14.06 -3.79 -47.89
N THR A 60 14.51 -2.56 -48.12
CA THR A 60 14.80 -2.05 -49.47
C THR A 60 15.93 -2.84 -50.14
N LEU A 61 17.03 -3.11 -49.42
CA LEU A 61 18.13 -3.95 -49.92
C LEU A 61 17.68 -5.40 -50.18
N GLN A 62 16.85 -5.96 -49.29
CA GLN A 62 16.34 -7.33 -49.46
C GLN A 62 15.44 -7.47 -50.70
N SER A 63 14.64 -6.45 -50.99
CA SER A 63 13.83 -6.35 -52.21
C SER A 63 14.72 -6.27 -53.47
N MET A 64 15.80 -5.48 -53.40
CA MET A 64 16.79 -5.38 -54.50
C MET A 64 17.53 -6.70 -54.71
N ALA A 65 17.90 -7.41 -53.64
CA ALA A 65 18.57 -8.70 -53.69
C ALA A 65 17.69 -9.79 -54.33
N ALA A 66 16.37 -9.70 -54.17
CA ALA A 66 15.40 -10.61 -54.80
C ALA A 66 15.13 -10.30 -56.29
N SER A 67 15.62 -9.17 -56.81
CA SER A 67 15.42 -8.79 -58.21
C SER A 67 16.25 -9.63 -59.16
N GLN A 68 15.64 -10.07 -60.26
CA GLN A 68 16.32 -10.79 -61.36
C GLN A 68 17.42 -9.95 -62.07
N PHE A 69 17.48 -8.64 -61.81
CA PHE A 69 18.42 -7.70 -62.44
C PHE A 69 19.61 -7.31 -61.54
N ILE A 70 19.79 -8.01 -60.41
CA ILE A 70 20.81 -7.70 -59.39
C ILE A 70 22.26 -8.00 -59.82
N GLY A 71 22.48 -8.79 -60.87
CA GLY A 71 23.78 -9.37 -61.23
C GLY A 71 25.01 -8.45 -61.09
N PRO A 72 25.02 -7.23 -61.69
CA PRO A 72 26.13 -6.30 -61.60
C PRO A 72 26.36 -5.69 -60.20
N PHE A 73 25.32 -5.60 -59.37
CA PHE A 73 25.30 -4.89 -58.09
C PHE A 73 25.27 -5.83 -56.87
N LEU A 74 25.18 -7.14 -57.09
CA LEU A 74 25.07 -8.17 -56.05
C LEU A 74 26.14 -8.03 -54.95
N SER A 75 27.39 -7.76 -55.32
CA SER A 75 28.49 -7.59 -54.36
C SER A 75 28.31 -6.36 -53.47
N VAL A 76 27.78 -5.26 -54.02
CA VAL A 76 27.56 -4.00 -53.31
C VAL A 76 26.36 -4.13 -52.37
N VAL A 77 25.26 -4.72 -52.85
CA VAL A 77 24.06 -4.97 -52.04
C VAL A 77 24.38 -5.89 -50.87
N HIS A 78 25.06 -7.02 -51.09
CA HIS A 78 25.46 -7.90 -49.98
C HIS A 78 26.42 -7.24 -48.98
N THR A 79 27.28 -6.32 -49.43
CA THR A 79 28.16 -5.57 -48.54
C THR A 79 27.34 -4.64 -47.63
N TRP A 80 26.36 -3.95 -48.19
CA TRP A 80 25.45 -3.08 -47.43
C TRP A 80 24.50 -3.87 -46.52
N GLU A 81 23.96 -5.00 -46.96
CA GLU A 81 23.15 -5.89 -46.10
C GLU A 81 23.93 -6.31 -44.85
N ARG A 82 25.16 -6.80 -45.04
CA ARG A 82 26.04 -7.19 -43.91
C ARG A 82 26.36 -6.01 -43.01
N ARG A 83 26.59 -4.83 -43.60
CA ARG A 83 26.92 -3.61 -42.86
C ARG A 83 25.73 -3.11 -42.05
N LEU A 84 24.52 -3.04 -42.61
CA LEU A 84 23.31 -2.65 -41.88
C LEU A 84 22.95 -3.67 -40.79
N SER A 85 23.10 -4.98 -41.06
CA SER A 85 22.93 -6.02 -40.04
C SER A 85 23.88 -5.80 -38.86
N LEU A 86 25.17 -5.58 -39.13
CA LEU A 86 26.16 -5.30 -38.08
C LEU A 86 25.84 -4.02 -37.31
N ILE A 87 25.42 -2.96 -38.01
CA ILE A 87 25.01 -1.70 -37.36
C ILE A 87 23.84 -1.93 -36.42
N SER A 88 22.83 -2.71 -36.84
CA SER A 88 21.66 -3.05 -36.03
C SER A 88 22.06 -3.76 -34.74
N GLU A 89 22.85 -4.84 -34.85
CA GLU A 89 23.34 -5.62 -33.71
C GLU A 89 24.18 -4.75 -32.75
N VAL A 90 25.05 -3.90 -33.29
CA VAL A 90 25.87 -3.00 -32.48
C VAL A 90 25.01 -1.96 -31.75
N ILE A 91 24.03 -1.34 -32.41
CA ILE A 91 23.15 -0.35 -31.77
C ILE A 91 22.33 -1.00 -30.64
N GLU A 92 21.79 -2.19 -30.89
CA GLU A 92 20.99 -2.92 -29.90
C GLU A 92 21.82 -3.25 -28.65
N GLU A 93 23.00 -3.87 -28.82
CA GLU A 93 23.87 -4.24 -27.71
C GLU A 93 24.49 -3.02 -27.02
N TRP A 94 24.79 -1.94 -27.76
CA TRP A 94 25.28 -0.69 -27.17
C TRP A 94 24.21 -0.05 -26.29
N MET A 95 22.98 0.09 -26.78
CA MET A 95 21.88 0.65 -25.99
C MET A 95 21.58 -0.23 -24.76
N ALA A 96 21.64 -1.56 -24.88
CA ALA A 96 21.50 -2.47 -23.76
C ALA A 96 22.62 -2.31 -22.73
N THR A 97 23.88 -2.23 -23.18
CA THR A 97 25.06 -2.02 -22.35
C THR A 97 25.02 -0.67 -21.64
N GLN A 98 24.65 0.41 -22.34
CA GLN A 98 24.53 1.75 -21.77
C GLN A 98 23.46 1.80 -20.67
N ARG A 99 22.30 1.17 -20.89
CA ARG A 99 21.24 1.08 -19.85
C ARG A 99 21.74 0.41 -18.57
N LYS A 100 22.44 -0.73 -18.70
CA LYS A 100 23.03 -1.45 -17.56
C LYS A 100 24.15 -0.64 -16.89
N TRP A 101 24.98 0.03 -17.69
CA TRP A 101 26.07 0.87 -17.19
C TRP A 101 25.53 2.04 -16.37
N LEU A 102 24.53 2.79 -16.87
CA LEU A 102 23.89 3.89 -16.14
C LEU A 102 23.31 3.45 -14.79
N TYR A 103 22.67 2.27 -14.75
CA TYR A 103 22.14 1.71 -13.50
C TYR A 103 23.26 1.40 -12.49
N LEU A 104 24.28 0.65 -12.91
CA LEU A 104 25.38 0.25 -12.03
C LEU A 104 26.29 1.43 -11.65
N GLU A 105 26.43 2.42 -12.52
CA GLU A 105 27.16 3.66 -12.25
C GLU A 105 26.54 4.41 -11.08
N GLY A 106 25.21 4.54 -11.05
CA GLY A 106 24.48 5.16 -9.94
C GLY A 106 24.80 4.53 -8.57
N ILE A 107 25.20 3.26 -8.55
CA ILE A 107 25.43 2.46 -7.35
C ILE A 107 26.92 2.40 -6.97
N PHE A 108 27.80 2.10 -7.93
CA PHE A 108 29.23 1.85 -7.66
C PHE A 108 30.10 3.11 -7.68
N VAL A 109 29.64 4.19 -8.32
CA VAL A 109 30.37 5.48 -8.34
C VAL A 109 30.04 6.31 -7.10
N GLY A 110 28.89 6.11 -6.45
CA GLY A 110 28.47 6.87 -5.28
C GLY A 110 27.93 6.01 -4.14
N GLY A 111 28.55 6.10 -2.97
CA GLY A 111 28.04 5.51 -1.71
C GLY A 111 28.91 4.41 -1.13
N ASP A 112 28.54 3.96 0.06
CA ASP A 112 29.34 3.03 0.88
C ASP A 112 29.31 1.58 0.34
N ILE A 113 28.41 1.24 -0.59
CA ILE A 113 28.32 -0.10 -1.21
C ILE A 113 29.64 -0.50 -1.88
N ARG A 114 30.37 0.46 -2.45
CA ARG A 114 31.70 0.23 -3.05
C ARG A 114 32.69 -0.37 -2.04
N THR A 115 32.60 0.03 -0.77
CA THR A 115 33.45 -0.52 0.30
C THR A 115 33.01 -1.92 0.72
N GLN A 116 31.73 -2.24 0.54
CA GLN A 116 31.15 -3.55 0.87
C GLN A 116 31.40 -4.59 -0.23
N LEU A 117 31.52 -4.16 -1.50
CA LEU A 117 31.78 -5.00 -2.67
C LEU A 117 33.02 -4.53 -3.46
N PRO A 118 34.23 -4.64 -2.88
CA PRO A 118 35.44 -4.05 -3.46
C PRO A 118 35.91 -4.76 -4.75
N GLU A 119 35.69 -6.07 -4.87
CA GLU A 119 36.08 -6.82 -6.07
C GLU A 119 35.18 -6.46 -7.26
N GLU A 120 33.88 -6.37 -7.04
CA GLU A 120 32.88 -6.00 -8.04
C GLU A 120 33.04 -4.54 -8.46
N ALA A 121 33.33 -3.66 -7.50
CA ALA A 121 33.65 -2.26 -7.78
C ALA A 121 34.87 -2.13 -8.70
N LYS A 122 35.93 -2.91 -8.46
CA LYS A 122 37.11 -2.92 -9.33
C LYS A 122 36.79 -3.41 -10.73
N LYS A 123 36.01 -4.50 -10.85
CA LYS A 123 35.53 -5.01 -12.15
C LYS A 123 34.70 -3.95 -12.89
N PHE A 124 33.84 -3.23 -12.16
CA PHE A 124 33.05 -2.14 -12.72
C PHE A 124 33.92 -0.97 -13.19
N ASP A 125 34.95 -0.56 -12.47
CA ASP A 125 35.84 0.53 -12.89
C ASP A 125 36.57 0.25 -14.20
N ASP A 126 36.98 -1.00 -14.41
CA ASP A 126 37.63 -1.43 -15.64
C ASP A 126 36.66 -1.35 -16.83
N ILE A 127 35.40 -1.74 -16.60
CA ILE A 127 34.31 -1.60 -17.57
C ILE A 127 33.97 -0.12 -17.81
N ASP A 128 33.84 0.69 -16.77
CA ASP A 128 33.56 2.12 -16.81
C ASP A 128 34.58 2.86 -17.67
N ARG A 129 35.87 2.58 -17.44
CA ARG A 129 36.97 3.18 -18.22
C ARG A 129 36.88 2.80 -19.69
N SER A 130 36.56 1.55 -19.99
CA SER A 130 36.44 1.04 -21.35
C SER A 130 35.25 1.66 -22.08
N PHE A 131 34.07 1.69 -21.44
CA PHE A 131 32.85 2.30 -21.97
C PHE A 131 33.03 3.80 -22.21
N ARG A 132 33.58 4.54 -21.23
CA ARG A 132 33.81 5.98 -21.36
C ARG A 132 34.82 6.32 -22.45
N LYS A 133 35.84 5.48 -22.66
CA LYS A 133 36.78 5.62 -23.78
C LYS A 133 36.07 5.50 -25.12
N ILE A 134 35.22 4.47 -25.28
CA ILE A 134 34.39 4.28 -26.48
C ILE A 134 33.52 5.52 -26.72
N MET A 135 32.82 6.00 -25.70
CA MET A 135 31.94 7.18 -25.82
C MET A 135 32.69 8.46 -26.15
N LEU A 136 33.89 8.66 -25.60
CA LEU A 136 34.76 9.79 -25.95
C LEU A 136 35.23 9.76 -27.41
N ASP A 137 35.54 8.57 -27.93
CA ASP A 137 35.94 8.42 -29.33
C ASP A 137 34.76 8.60 -30.28
N THR A 138 33.57 8.14 -29.91
CA THR A 138 32.31 8.40 -30.63
C THR A 138 31.93 9.88 -30.60
N ALA A 139 32.14 10.59 -29.50
CA ALA A 139 31.87 12.03 -29.45
C ALA A 139 32.75 12.84 -30.42
N LYS A 140 33.90 12.32 -30.84
CA LYS A 140 34.78 12.94 -31.86
C LYS A 140 34.32 12.66 -33.29
N ARG A 141 33.63 11.54 -33.53
CA ARG A 141 33.17 11.10 -34.85
C ARG A 141 31.77 10.52 -34.72
N LEU A 142 30.76 11.30 -35.12
CA LEU A 142 29.37 10.94 -34.87
C LEU A 142 28.74 10.07 -35.97
N ASN A 143 29.37 9.89 -37.14
CA ASN A 143 28.78 9.08 -38.20
C ASN A 143 28.50 7.64 -37.73
N VAL A 144 27.29 7.15 -37.97
CA VAL A 144 26.81 5.85 -37.46
C VAL A 144 27.60 4.69 -38.06
N VAL A 145 27.81 4.71 -39.38
CA VAL A 145 28.56 3.66 -40.08
C VAL A 145 29.99 3.58 -39.56
N ASP A 146 30.67 4.71 -39.45
CA ASP A 146 32.05 4.78 -38.98
C ASP A 146 32.21 4.29 -37.54
N CYS A 147 31.22 4.54 -36.69
CA CYS A 147 31.25 4.10 -35.29
C CYS A 147 30.99 2.61 -35.13
N CYS A 148 30.00 2.07 -35.85
CA CYS A 148 29.55 0.69 -35.70
C CYS A 148 30.40 -0.31 -36.48
N THR A 149 31.07 0.12 -37.55
CA THR A 149 31.90 -0.77 -38.39
C THR A 149 33.37 -0.86 -37.96
N ILE A 150 33.73 -0.28 -36.81
CA ILE A 150 35.06 -0.45 -36.20
C ILE A 150 35.28 -1.95 -35.93
N SER A 151 36.42 -2.48 -36.37
CA SER A 151 36.75 -3.89 -36.21
C SER A 151 36.68 -4.32 -34.73
N GLY A 152 35.90 -5.37 -34.45
CA GLY A 152 35.70 -5.91 -33.10
C GLY A 152 34.72 -5.12 -32.21
N ARG A 153 34.05 -4.07 -32.70
CA ARG A 153 33.18 -3.22 -31.86
C ARG A 153 31.98 -3.98 -31.26
N LEU A 154 31.37 -4.87 -32.04
CA LEU A 154 30.27 -5.71 -31.56
C LEU A 154 30.74 -6.61 -30.41
N GLU A 155 31.86 -7.32 -30.60
CA GLU A 155 32.45 -8.18 -29.57
C GLU A 155 32.84 -7.40 -28.31
N GLU A 156 33.33 -6.18 -28.46
CA GLU A 156 33.66 -5.27 -27.35
C GLU A 156 32.41 -4.94 -26.52
N PHE A 157 31.30 -4.56 -27.15
CA PHE A 157 30.04 -4.30 -26.43
C PHE A 157 29.44 -5.55 -25.80
N ILE A 158 29.46 -6.69 -26.49
CA ILE A 158 29.00 -7.98 -25.92
C ILE A 158 29.81 -8.30 -24.66
N ASN A 159 31.13 -8.14 -24.69
CA ASN A 159 32.00 -8.40 -23.54
C ASN A 159 31.73 -7.43 -22.37
N LEU A 160 31.54 -6.14 -22.66
CA LEU A 160 31.14 -5.16 -21.64
C LEU A 160 29.76 -5.50 -21.05
N GLY A 161 28.79 -5.86 -21.89
CA GLY A 161 27.44 -6.26 -21.50
C GLY A 161 27.43 -7.48 -20.59
N ILE A 162 28.21 -8.52 -20.90
CA ILE A 162 28.41 -9.71 -20.05
C ILE A 162 29.09 -9.33 -18.73
N GLY A 163 30.10 -8.46 -18.77
CA GLY A 163 30.79 -7.95 -17.58
C GLY A 163 29.83 -7.24 -16.63
N LEU A 164 29.01 -6.33 -17.14
CA LEU A 164 27.97 -5.62 -16.38
C LEU A 164 26.92 -6.60 -15.82
N GLN A 165 26.50 -7.59 -16.60
CA GLN A 165 25.55 -8.60 -16.13
C GLN A 165 26.08 -9.42 -14.96
N LYS A 166 27.38 -9.79 -14.97
CA LYS A 166 28.03 -10.46 -13.85
C LYS A 166 28.10 -9.57 -12.60
N CYS A 167 28.38 -8.27 -12.77
CA CYS A 167 28.36 -7.31 -11.68
C CYS A 167 26.95 -7.17 -11.08
N GLN A 168 25.93 -7.03 -11.93
CA GLN A 168 24.53 -6.95 -11.52
C GLN A 168 24.08 -8.21 -10.77
N LYS A 169 24.44 -9.40 -11.27
CA LYS A 169 24.14 -10.66 -10.58
C LYS A 169 24.76 -10.72 -9.18
N SER A 170 26.04 -10.36 -9.07
CA SER A 170 26.76 -10.36 -7.79
C SER A 170 26.15 -9.35 -6.80
N LEU A 171 25.71 -8.19 -7.31
CA LEU A 171 24.97 -7.21 -6.52
C LEU A 171 23.63 -7.78 -6.02
N ASN A 172 22.85 -8.45 -6.88
CA ASN A 172 21.59 -9.06 -6.48
C ASN A 172 21.79 -10.17 -5.43
N ASP A 173 22.79 -11.03 -5.61
CA ASP A 173 23.14 -12.08 -4.65
C ASP A 173 23.54 -11.47 -3.29
N TYR A 174 24.25 -10.34 -3.31
CA TYR A 174 24.59 -9.55 -2.14
C TYR A 174 23.34 -9.00 -1.45
N LEU A 175 22.44 -8.33 -2.18
CA LEU A 175 21.21 -7.78 -1.62
C LEU A 175 20.31 -8.87 -1.05
N ASP A 176 20.20 -10.02 -1.70
CA ASP A 176 19.44 -11.16 -1.19
C ASP A 176 20.08 -11.76 0.06
N SER A 177 21.41 -11.70 0.21
CA SER A 177 22.07 -12.03 1.49
C SER A 177 21.63 -11.08 2.61
N LYS A 178 21.49 -9.78 2.34
CA LYS A 178 21.03 -8.78 3.31
C LYS A 178 19.56 -8.95 3.67
N ARG A 179 18.71 -9.23 2.68
CA ARG A 179 17.31 -9.57 2.90
C ARG A 179 17.14 -10.81 3.78
N ARG A 180 18.03 -11.81 3.66
CA ARG A 180 18.01 -12.99 4.55
C ARG A 180 18.43 -12.69 5.98
N ILE A 181 19.35 -11.73 6.20
CA ILE A 181 19.73 -11.33 7.54
C ILE A 181 18.59 -10.55 8.20
N PHE A 182 17.99 -9.59 7.50
CA PHE A 182 16.82 -8.85 7.97
C PHE A 182 15.63 -9.01 6.99
N PRO A 183 14.75 -10.01 7.24
CA PRO A 183 13.66 -10.38 6.32
C PRO A 183 12.64 -9.29 5.97
N ARG A 184 12.56 -8.19 6.75
CA ARG A 184 11.67 -7.07 6.39
C ARG A 184 12.14 -6.32 5.14
N PHE A 185 13.40 -6.47 4.73
CA PHE A 185 13.89 -5.92 3.46
C PHE A 185 13.30 -6.61 2.22
N PHE A 186 12.58 -7.73 2.36
CA PHE A 186 11.80 -8.29 1.25
C PHE A 186 10.56 -7.43 0.90
N PHE A 187 10.16 -6.48 1.75
CA PHE A 187 8.97 -5.65 1.56
C PHE A 187 9.26 -4.24 1.02
N ILE A 188 10.52 -3.94 0.73
CA ILE A 188 10.95 -2.68 0.10
C ILE A 188 11.57 -2.97 -1.27
N SER A 189 11.62 -1.96 -2.13
CA SER A 189 12.23 -2.13 -3.46
C SER A 189 13.75 -2.32 -3.38
N THR A 190 14.34 -2.82 -4.46
CA THR A 190 15.81 -2.95 -4.57
C THR A 190 16.49 -1.59 -4.45
N ASP A 191 15.95 -0.55 -5.07
CA ASP A 191 16.50 0.81 -5.00
C ASP A 191 16.40 1.42 -3.60
N GLU A 192 15.30 1.16 -2.88
CA GLU A 192 15.13 1.59 -1.50
C GLU A 192 16.14 0.89 -0.59
N LEU A 193 16.33 -0.42 -0.76
CA LEU A 193 17.34 -1.17 -0.04
C LEU A 193 18.76 -0.65 -0.33
N LEU A 194 19.06 -0.32 -1.58
CA LEU A 194 20.34 0.29 -1.97
C LEU A 194 20.53 1.65 -1.31
N SER A 195 19.48 2.47 -1.19
CA SER A 195 19.55 3.76 -0.49
C SER A 195 19.89 3.60 1.00
N ILE A 196 19.38 2.53 1.63
CA ILE A 196 19.64 2.21 3.04
C ILE A 196 21.07 1.69 3.21
N LEU A 197 21.51 0.74 2.37
CA LEU A 197 22.83 0.11 2.47
C LEU A 197 23.97 1.01 1.96
N GLY A 198 23.65 1.98 1.10
CA GLY A 198 24.59 2.93 0.53
C GLY A 198 24.96 4.11 1.42
N SER A 199 24.27 4.27 2.57
CA SER A 199 24.56 5.28 3.58
C SER A 199 25.00 4.62 4.89
N SER A 200 26.04 5.18 5.51
CA SER A 200 26.47 4.84 6.87
C SER A 200 25.64 5.53 7.96
N GLU A 201 24.82 6.52 7.60
CA GLU A 201 23.96 7.21 8.56
C GLU A 201 22.71 6.39 8.90
N CYS A 202 22.48 6.15 10.19
CA CYS A 202 21.28 5.46 10.67
C CYS A 202 19.97 6.22 10.40
N SER A 203 20.02 7.50 10.03
CA SER A 203 18.86 8.31 9.62
C SER A 203 18.22 7.81 8.33
N CYS A 204 18.96 7.13 7.44
CA CYS A 204 18.49 6.72 6.11
C CYS A 204 17.29 5.75 6.16
N VAL A 205 17.17 4.94 7.22
CA VAL A 205 16.06 3.98 7.34
C VAL A 205 14.73 4.63 7.64
N GLN A 206 14.73 5.87 8.15
CA GLN A 206 13.55 6.54 8.70
C GLN A 206 12.46 6.71 7.64
N GLU A 207 12.84 7.00 6.39
CA GLU A 207 11.91 7.16 5.27
C GLU A 207 11.18 5.87 4.91
N HIS A 208 11.80 4.71 5.20
CA HIS A 208 11.31 3.38 4.81
C HIS A 208 10.65 2.62 5.96
N MET A 209 10.62 3.19 7.18
CA MET A 209 10.07 2.54 8.38
C MET A 209 8.62 2.10 8.20
N ILE A 210 7.79 2.91 7.56
CA ILE A 210 6.36 2.62 7.36
C ILE A 210 6.08 1.47 6.37
N LYS A 211 7.08 1.10 5.55
CA LYS A 211 6.98 -0.06 4.65
C LYS A 211 7.44 -1.33 5.35
N MET A 212 8.43 -1.22 6.23
CA MET A 212 8.98 -2.36 6.98
C MET A 212 8.15 -2.71 8.21
N PHE A 213 7.42 -1.76 8.79
CA PHE A 213 6.57 -1.91 9.98
C PHE A 213 5.18 -1.34 9.70
N ASP A 214 4.12 -1.89 10.33
CA ASP A 214 2.73 -1.57 9.97
C ASP A 214 2.37 -0.07 10.08
N ASN A 215 2.60 0.54 11.24
CA ASN A 215 2.20 1.94 11.50
C ASN A 215 3.24 2.67 12.36
N ILE A 216 4.51 2.33 12.15
CA ILE A 216 5.65 3.02 12.77
C ILE A 216 6.22 3.99 11.76
N ARG A 217 6.21 5.28 12.12
CA ARG A 217 6.70 6.36 11.28
C ARG A 217 8.21 6.51 11.41
N SER A 218 8.73 6.45 12.63
CA SER A 218 10.13 6.74 12.89
C SER A 218 10.64 6.13 14.19
N LEU A 219 11.96 6.02 14.28
CA LEU A 219 12.68 5.78 15.52
C LEU A 219 13.20 7.10 16.08
N GLU A 220 13.19 7.25 17.41
CA GLU A 220 13.95 8.34 18.05
C GLU A 220 15.42 7.92 18.13
N LEU A 221 16.24 8.57 17.31
CA LEU A 221 17.68 8.39 17.23
C LEU A 221 18.38 9.55 17.94
N TYR A 222 19.30 9.24 18.85
CA TYR A 222 20.16 10.23 19.47
C TYR A 222 21.55 9.67 19.75
N VAL A 223 22.50 10.53 20.07
CA VAL A 223 23.84 10.15 20.49
C VAL A 223 23.90 10.11 22.01
N ASP A 224 24.25 8.96 22.58
CA ASP A 224 24.31 8.78 24.02
C ASP A 224 25.51 9.50 24.67
N HIS A 225 25.61 9.42 26.00
CA HIS A 225 26.71 10.02 26.77
C HIS A 225 28.09 9.42 26.46
N THR A 226 28.14 8.25 25.78
CA THR A 226 29.37 7.62 25.29
C THR A 226 29.70 7.98 23.84
N ASN A 227 28.99 8.96 23.28
CA ASN A 227 29.11 9.43 21.90
C ASN A 227 28.75 8.36 20.86
N ARG A 228 27.82 7.45 21.20
CA ARG A 228 27.36 6.37 20.31
C ARG A 228 25.91 6.58 19.87
N PRO A 229 25.57 6.38 18.59
CA PRO A 229 24.21 6.51 18.11
C PRO A 229 23.35 5.36 18.64
N VAL A 230 22.17 5.70 19.15
CA VAL A 230 21.21 4.76 19.71
C VAL A 230 19.80 5.04 19.22
N ALA A 231 19.02 3.99 19.04
CA ALA A 231 17.57 4.03 18.93
C ALA A 231 16.96 3.77 20.31
N ALA A 232 16.15 4.71 20.79
CA ALA A 232 15.58 4.63 22.13
C ALA A 232 14.07 4.46 22.17
N LYS A 233 13.36 4.90 21.13
CA LYS A 233 11.90 4.86 21.08
C LYS A 233 11.37 4.58 19.68
N MET A 234 10.16 4.06 19.62
CA MET A 234 9.35 3.98 18.40
C MET A 234 8.23 5.01 18.44
N ILE A 235 8.01 5.67 17.31
CA ILE A 235 6.98 6.70 17.12
C ILE A 235 6.04 6.26 16.01
N SER A 236 4.74 6.16 16.31
CA SER A 236 3.71 5.80 15.34
C SER A 236 3.38 6.94 14.37
N ALA A 237 2.59 6.68 13.32
CA ALA A 237 2.12 7.73 12.42
C ALA A 237 1.28 8.82 13.14
N GLU A 238 0.54 8.42 14.17
CA GLU A 238 -0.23 9.31 15.05
C GLU A 238 0.66 10.00 16.11
N ALA A 239 1.97 9.74 16.13
CA ALA A 239 2.90 10.16 17.17
C ALA A 239 2.61 9.55 18.55
N GLU A 240 2.03 8.34 18.61
CA GLU A 240 2.08 7.53 19.84
C GLU A 240 3.51 7.01 20.05
N ILE A 241 4.01 7.10 21.27
CA ILE A 241 5.40 6.78 21.61
C ILE A 241 5.45 5.49 22.44
N MET A 242 6.38 4.61 22.09
CA MET A 242 6.80 3.49 22.93
C MET A 242 8.31 3.60 23.21
N ASP A 243 8.66 3.93 24.45
CA ASP A 243 10.05 3.88 24.92
C ASP A 243 10.53 2.43 24.98
N PHE A 244 11.72 2.17 24.43
CA PHE A 244 12.39 0.88 24.63
C PHE A 244 12.83 0.73 26.08
N ARG A 245 12.75 -0.50 26.57
CA ARG A 245 13.26 -0.83 27.90
C ARG A 245 14.78 -0.69 27.96
N ASN A 246 15.45 -1.13 26.90
CA ASN A 246 16.88 -0.94 26.70
C ASN A 246 17.11 -0.21 25.38
N VAL A 247 17.96 0.82 25.39
CA VAL A 247 18.36 1.48 24.15
C VAL A 247 19.12 0.50 23.24
N VAL A 248 18.90 0.62 21.94
CA VAL A 248 19.57 -0.22 20.94
C VAL A 248 20.65 0.59 20.25
N TYR A 249 21.90 0.14 20.33
CA TYR A 249 23.00 0.77 19.60
C TYR A 249 22.83 0.54 18.10
N THR A 250 22.91 1.61 17.31
CA THR A 250 22.72 1.60 15.85
C THR A 250 24.05 1.65 15.09
N GLU A 251 25.12 1.17 15.73
CA GLU A 251 26.45 1.07 15.16
C GLU A 251 26.61 -0.20 14.30
N GLY A 252 27.41 -0.11 13.24
CA GLY A 252 27.68 -1.24 12.36
C GLY A 252 26.64 -1.40 11.25
N ARG A 253 26.38 -2.64 10.83
CA ARG A 253 25.55 -2.93 9.66
C ARG A 253 24.07 -2.76 9.97
N VAL A 254 23.34 -2.15 9.03
CA VAL A 254 21.92 -1.80 9.21
C VAL A 254 21.04 -3.01 9.51
N GLU A 255 21.24 -4.11 8.80
CA GLU A 255 20.50 -5.35 8.99
C GLU A 255 20.65 -5.93 10.41
N ASP A 256 21.81 -5.73 11.06
CA ASP A 256 22.11 -6.33 12.36
C ASP A 256 21.41 -5.56 13.49
N TRP A 257 21.54 -4.23 13.50
CA TRP A 257 20.90 -3.42 14.53
C TRP A 257 19.39 -3.28 14.29
N MET A 258 18.89 -3.35 13.05
CA MET A 258 17.44 -3.42 12.79
C MET A 258 16.81 -4.69 13.36
N ASN A 259 17.52 -5.82 13.31
CA ASN A 259 17.11 -7.04 14.01
C ASN A 259 17.12 -6.89 15.54
N LEU A 260 18.02 -6.09 16.09
CA LEU A 260 18.03 -5.77 17.52
C LEU A 260 16.85 -4.87 17.89
N VAL A 261 16.56 -3.85 17.09
CA VAL A 261 15.39 -2.97 17.23
C VAL A 261 14.10 -3.78 17.22
N LEU A 262 13.94 -4.69 16.26
CA LEU A 262 12.78 -5.58 16.16
C LEU A 262 12.60 -6.44 17.43
N ARG A 263 13.69 -7.04 17.93
CA ARG A 263 13.67 -7.85 19.15
C ARG A 263 13.34 -7.02 20.39
N GLU A 264 13.94 -5.85 20.52
CA GLU A 264 13.71 -4.95 21.67
C GLU A 264 12.29 -4.38 21.66
N MET A 265 11.74 -4.06 20.48
CA MET A 265 10.33 -3.71 20.30
C MET A 265 9.42 -4.78 20.89
N MET A 266 9.59 -6.05 20.48
CA MET A 266 8.75 -7.16 20.95
C MET A 266 8.93 -7.42 22.45
N ASN A 267 10.16 -7.39 22.96
CA ASN A 267 10.46 -7.59 24.37
C ASN A 267 9.85 -6.49 25.26
N THR A 268 10.01 -5.24 24.83
CA THR A 268 9.44 -4.06 25.49
C THR A 268 7.92 -4.15 25.50
N ASN A 269 7.29 -4.39 24.34
CA ASN A 269 5.84 -4.48 24.23
C ASN A 269 5.26 -5.62 25.09
N ARG A 270 5.92 -6.79 25.12
CA ARG A 270 5.56 -7.90 26.02
C ARG A 270 5.64 -7.51 27.49
N PHE A 271 6.70 -6.80 27.89
CA PHE A 271 6.87 -6.34 29.27
C PHE A 271 5.79 -5.31 29.66
N ILE A 272 5.54 -4.31 28.82
CA ILE A 272 4.51 -3.29 29.05
C ILE A 272 3.12 -3.95 29.11
N THR A 273 2.84 -4.91 28.23
CA THR A 273 1.58 -5.68 28.24
C THR A 273 1.39 -6.46 29.52
N LYS A 274 2.42 -7.19 29.97
CA LYS A 274 2.40 -7.89 31.26
C LYS A 274 2.13 -6.93 32.42
N LYS A 275 2.81 -5.78 32.42
CA LYS A 275 2.69 -4.73 33.42
C LYS A 275 1.26 -4.19 33.45
N ALA A 276 0.69 -3.87 32.30
CA ALA A 276 -0.68 -3.37 32.16
C ALA A 276 -1.71 -4.35 32.70
N ILE A 277 -1.63 -5.63 32.30
CA ILE A 277 -2.52 -6.71 32.78
C ILE A 277 -2.44 -6.83 34.31
N PHE A 278 -1.22 -6.91 34.85
CA PHE A 278 -1.01 -7.10 36.28
C PHE A 278 -1.53 -5.94 37.13
N TYR A 279 -1.22 -4.70 36.75
CA TYR A 279 -1.60 -3.53 37.53
C TYR A 279 -3.08 -3.17 37.40
N TYR A 280 -3.75 -3.51 36.30
CA TYR A 280 -5.20 -3.35 36.20
C TYR A 280 -5.92 -4.14 37.29
N GLY A 281 -5.58 -5.42 37.47
CA GLY A 281 -6.19 -6.27 38.50
C GLY A 281 -5.75 -5.95 39.92
N ARG A 282 -4.51 -5.48 40.12
CA ARG A 282 -3.96 -5.23 41.47
C ARG A 282 -4.36 -3.87 42.03
N ASN A 283 -4.46 -2.85 41.19
CA ASN A 283 -4.73 -1.47 41.60
C ASN A 283 -6.18 -1.08 41.32
N TRP A 284 -7.13 -1.77 41.95
CA TRP A 284 -8.57 -1.52 41.81
C TRP A 284 -9.02 -0.09 42.17
N LYS A 285 -8.17 0.68 42.86
CA LYS A 285 -8.42 2.10 43.18
C LYS A 285 -8.27 3.04 41.99
N VAL A 286 -7.57 2.61 40.94
CA VAL A 286 -7.37 3.43 39.73
C VAL A 286 -8.57 3.17 38.81
N PRO A 287 -9.37 4.20 38.47
CA PRO A 287 -10.47 4.03 37.52
C PRO A 287 -9.96 3.54 36.16
N ARG A 288 -10.76 2.72 35.47
CA ARG A 288 -10.43 2.16 34.15
C ARG A 288 -10.03 3.24 33.14
N THR A 289 -10.74 4.37 33.13
CA THR A 289 -10.44 5.53 32.26
C THR A 289 -9.05 6.11 32.51
N GLU A 290 -8.61 6.21 33.77
CA GLU A 290 -7.28 6.72 34.11
C GLU A 290 -6.19 5.67 33.86
N TRP A 291 -6.49 4.38 34.03
CA TRP A 291 -5.57 3.30 33.67
C TRP A 291 -5.29 3.25 32.15
N ILE A 292 -6.31 3.46 31.31
CA ILE A 292 -6.16 3.50 29.84
C ILE A 292 -5.16 4.58 29.40
N LEU A 293 -5.11 5.72 30.12
CA LEU A 293 -4.19 6.83 29.82
C LEU A 293 -2.72 6.49 30.13
N GLN A 294 -2.46 5.50 31.01
CA GLN A 294 -1.10 5.16 31.44
C GLN A 294 -0.31 4.29 30.44
N TYR A 295 -1.01 3.69 29.47
CA TYR A 295 -0.42 2.73 28.53
C TYR A 295 -0.78 3.07 27.08
N GLN A 296 -0.01 2.51 26.14
CA GLN A 296 -0.26 2.61 24.70
C GLN A 296 -1.57 1.92 24.33
N GLY A 297 -2.25 2.39 23.29
CA GLY A 297 -3.57 1.90 22.90
C GLY A 297 -3.60 0.41 22.57
N MET A 298 -2.60 -0.09 21.82
CA MET A 298 -2.46 -1.51 21.53
C MET A 298 -2.35 -2.38 22.80
N VAL A 299 -1.59 -1.91 23.79
CA VAL A 299 -1.42 -2.61 25.07
C VAL A 299 -2.74 -2.66 25.84
N CYS A 300 -3.46 -1.53 25.90
CA CYS A 300 -4.77 -1.46 26.54
C CYS A 300 -5.77 -2.43 25.90
N LEU A 301 -5.79 -2.57 24.57
CA LEU A 301 -6.66 -3.52 23.87
C LEU A 301 -6.35 -4.97 24.26
N ALA A 302 -5.07 -5.37 24.24
CA ALA A 302 -4.67 -6.72 24.61
C ALA A 302 -4.99 -7.03 26.08
N ALA A 303 -4.72 -6.08 26.99
CA ALA A 303 -5.02 -6.23 28.41
C ALA A 303 -6.53 -6.29 28.68
N ASN A 304 -7.34 -5.46 28.01
CA ASN A 304 -8.80 -5.53 28.10
C ASN A 304 -9.33 -6.89 27.63
N GLY A 305 -8.79 -7.44 26.53
CA GLY A 305 -9.17 -8.78 26.06
C GLY A 305 -8.93 -9.88 27.09
N VAL A 306 -7.80 -9.81 27.82
CA VAL A 306 -7.48 -10.76 28.90
C VAL A 306 -8.48 -10.64 30.05
N TRP A 307 -8.77 -9.42 30.50
CA TRP A 307 -9.68 -9.19 31.61
C TRP A 307 -11.12 -9.52 31.26
N TRP A 308 -11.59 -9.16 30.06
CA TRP A 308 -12.91 -9.56 29.58
C TRP A 308 -13.07 -11.09 29.52
N THR A 309 -12.04 -11.80 29.04
CA THR A 309 -12.01 -13.28 29.05
C THR A 309 -12.12 -13.82 30.48
N ALA A 310 -11.30 -13.32 31.40
CA ALA A 310 -11.28 -13.76 32.79
C ALA A 310 -12.59 -13.46 33.55
N GLU A 311 -13.16 -12.27 33.36
CA GLU A 311 -14.41 -11.85 34.01
C GLU A 311 -15.62 -12.64 33.49
N THR A 312 -15.64 -12.96 32.19
CA THR A 312 -16.70 -13.78 31.58
C THR A 312 -16.62 -15.23 32.09
N GLU A 313 -15.43 -15.82 32.17
CA GLU A 313 -15.24 -17.18 32.70
C GLU A 313 -15.53 -17.29 34.21
N GLU A 314 -15.18 -16.26 34.99
CA GLU A 314 -15.60 -16.18 36.39
C GLU A 314 -17.12 -16.05 36.50
N THR A 315 -17.77 -15.35 35.57
CA THR A 315 -19.24 -15.26 35.51
C THR A 315 -19.89 -16.63 35.31
N PHE A 316 -19.39 -17.44 34.37
CA PHE A 316 -19.82 -18.85 34.22
C PHE A 316 -19.60 -19.66 35.51
N THR A 317 -18.47 -19.45 36.18
CA THR A 317 -18.16 -20.10 37.46
C THR A 317 -19.14 -19.68 38.57
N ARG A 318 -19.53 -18.40 38.64
CA ARG A 318 -20.53 -17.89 39.58
C ARG A 318 -21.93 -18.45 39.31
N ILE A 319 -22.30 -18.63 38.04
CA ILE A 319 -23.55 -19.30 37.64
C ILE A 319 -23.55 -20.75 38.16
N ARG A 320 -22.46 -21.49 37.93
CA ARG A 320 -22.29 -22.87 38.40
C ARG A 320 -22.35 -22.99 39.93
N LYS A 321 -21.84 -21.98 40.65
CA LYS A 321 -21.94 -21.86 42.12
C LYS A 321 -23.34 -21.44 42.62
N GLY A 322 -24.29 -21.16 41.73
CA GLY A 322 -25.70 -20.92 42.06
C GLY A 322 -26.23 -19.50 41.78
N ASN A 323 -25.38 -18.52 41.41
CA ASN A 323 -25.86 -17.19 41.04
C ASN A 323 -26.37 -17.14 39.60
N LYS A 324 -27.64 -17.52 39.40
CA LYS A 324 -28.32 -17.48 38.09
C LYS A 324 -28.43 -16.09 37.46
N ARG A 325 -28.22 -15.00 38.22
CA ARG A 325 -28.26 -13.62 37.71
C ARG A 325 -26.89 -13.06 37.35
N ALA A 326 -25.81 -13.81 37.56
CA ALA A 326 -24.45 -13.31 37.38
C ALA A 326 -24.20 -12.74 35.96
N MET A 327 -24.73 -13.36 34.90
CA MET A 327 -24.58 -12.83 33.53
C MET A 327 -25.28 -11.48 33.33
N LYS A 328 -26.46 -11.29 33.94
CA LYS A 328 -27.18 -10.00 33.88
C LYS A 328 -26.47 -8.92 34.68
N GLU A 329 -25.89 -9.28 35.82
CA GLU A 329 -25.04 -8.37 36.62
C GLU A 329 -23.78 -7.97 35.83
N HIS A 330 -23.14 -8.91 35.14
CA HIS A 330 -21.98 -8.64 34.31
C HIS A 330 -22.31 -7.71 33.13
N LEU A 331 -23.45 -7.92 32.46
CA LEU A 331 -23.94 -7.02 31.41
C LEU A 331 -24.17 -5.59 31.95
N ALA A 332 -24.80 -5.45 33.12
CA ALA A 332 -25.03 -4.15 33.74
C ALA A 332 -23.70 -3.44 34.07
N GLN A 333 -22.71 -4.17 34.58
CA GLN A 333 -21.37 -3.66 34.84
C GLN A 333 -20.68 -3.16 33.55
N GLN A 334 -20.78 -3.90 32.45
CA GLN A 334 -20.20 -3.49 31.17
C GLN A 334 -20.86 -2.23 30.61
N ASN A 335 -22.19 -2.11 30.73
CA ASN A 335 -22.91 -0.89 30.33
C ASN A 335 -22.43 0.34 31.13
N GLU A 336 -22.27 0.22 32.45
CA GLU A 336 -21.76 1.31 33.28
C GLU A 336 -20.32 1.72 32.90
N GLN A 337 -19.45 0.75 32.62
CA GLN A 337 -18.09 1.03 32.15
C GLN A 337 -18.09 1.74 30.79
N LEU A 338 -18.93 1.30 29.86
CA LEU A 338 -19.08 1.92 28.54
C LEU A 338 -19.56 3.37 28.64
N ASP A 339 -20.54 3.65 29.49
CA ASP A 339 -21.02 5.01 29.74
C ASP A 339 -19.88 5.90 30.27
N GLY A 340 -19.04 5.38 31.16
CA GLY A 340 -17.84 6.06 31.65
C GLY A 340 -16.84 6.41 30.53
N LEU A 341 -16.63 5.50 29.57
CA LEU A 341 -15.75 5.74 28.41
C LEU A 341 -16.33 6.82 27.49
N VAL A 342 -17.63 6.80 27.20
CA VAL A 342 -18.31 7.79 26.36
C VAL A 342 -18.24 9.18 26.97
N VAL A 343 -18.44 9.29 28.30
CA VAL A 343 -18.28 10.56 29.01
C VAL A 343 -16.83 11.07 28.90
N LYS A 344 -15.83 10.19 29.02
CA LYS A 344 -14.41 10.56 28.88
C LYS A 344 -14.08 11.05 27.45
N VAL A 345 -14.61 10.41 26.41
CA VAL A 345 -14.40 10.82 25.00
C VAL A 345 -14.89 12.24 24.70
N ARG A 346 -15.93 12.68 25.42
CA ARG A 346 -16.52 14.04 25.30
C ARG A 346 -15.72 15.12 26.02
N GLN A 347 -14.79 14.75 26.89
CA GLN A 347 -13.93 15.71 27.57
C GLN A 347 -12.82 16.20 26.64
N ASP A 348 -12.11 17.23 27.08
CA ASP A 348 -10.93 17.68 26.37
C ASP A 348 -9.82 16.63 26.51
N LEU A 349 -9.35 16.14 25.37
CA LEU A 349 -8.38 15.06 25.24
C LEU A 349 -7.44 15.39 24.09
N SER A 350 -6.20 14.92 24.22
CA SER A 350 -5.26 14.91 23.09
C SER A 350 -5.84 14.12 21.92
N SER A 351 -5.36 14.40 20.69
CA SER A 351 -5.80 13.66 19.50
C SER A 351 -5.57 12.14 19.67
N ASN A 352 -4.44 11.76 20.26
CA ASN A 352 -4.06 10.37 20.50
C ASN A 352 -4.90 9.70 21.57
N ASP A 353 -5.12 10.36 22.71
CA ASP A 353 -5.96 9.79 23.77
C ASP A 353 -7.40 9.61 23.29
N ARG A 354 -7.94 10.58 22.54
CA ARG A 354 -9.28 10.46 21.96
C ARG A 354 -9.37 9.28 21.00
N LEU A 355 -8.39 9.12 20.12
CA LEU A 355 -8.34 7.99 19.21
C LEU A 355 -8.20 6.66 19.97
N LYS A 356 -7.45 6.64 21.08
CA LYS A 356 -7.29 5.49 21.98
C LYS A 356 -8.62 5.08 22.60
N PHE A 357 -9.33 6.02 23.23
CA PHE A 357 -10.66 5.75 23.78
C PHE A 357 -11.64 5.32 22.71
N ARG A 358 -11.69 5.99 21.55
CA ARG A 358 -12.56 5.60 20.43
C ARG A 358 -12.32 4.14 20.02
N THR A 359 -11.06 3.77 19.87
CA THR A 359 -10.64 2.43 19.47
C THR A 359 -11.03 1.37 20.49
N ILE A 360 -10.84 1.65 21.79
CA ILE A 360 -11.23 0.75 22.88
C ILE A 360 -12.75 0.63 22.95
N THR A 361 -13.48 1.73 22.88
CA THR A 361 -14.96 1.74 22.91
C THR A 361 -15.53 0.89 21.77
N THR A 362 -14.97 0.94 20.56
CA THR A 362 -15.42 0.09 19.45
C THR A 362 -15.36 -1.40 19.78
N ILE A 363 -14.28 -1.87 20.41
CA ILE A 363 -14.12 -3.27 20.79
C ILE A 363 -14.99 -3.63 22.00
N ASP A 364 -15.07 -2.74 22.99
CA ASP A 364 -15.89 -2.96 24.17
C ASP A 364 -17.39 -3.04 23.86
N VAL A 365 -17.89 -2.28 22.89
CA VAL A 365 -19.29 -2.38 22.46
C VAL A 365 -19.57 -3.76 21.90
N HIS A 366 -18.68 -4.30 21.05
CA HIS A 366 -18.79 -5.66 20.55
C HIS A 366 -18.73 -6.70 21.69
N ALA A 367 -17.79 -6.55 22.62
CA ALA A 367 -17.67 -7.40 23.79
C ALA A 367 -18.95 -7.42 24.64
N ARG A 368 -19.60 -6.26 24.80
CA ARG A 368 -20.89 -6.13 25.48
C ARG A 368 -22.04 -6.74 24.71
N ASP A 369 -22.10 -6.53 23.40
CA ASP A 369 -23.16 -7.09 22.54
C ASP A 369 -23.13 -8.63 22.55
N ILE A 370 -21.94 -9.25 22.69
CA ILE A 370 -21.79 -10.70 22.92
C ILE A 370 -22.45 -11.11 24.24
N ILE A 371 -22.16 -10.42 25.35
CA ILE A 371 -22.74 -10.74 26.67
C ILE A 371 -24.25 -10.50 26.67
N GLU A 372 -24.74 -9.47 25.98
CA GLU A 372 -26.17 -9.24 25.78
C GLU A 372 -26.82 -10.42 25.03
N GLY A 373 -26.14 -10.97 24.02
CA GLY A 373 -26.50 -12.23 23.37
C GLY A 373 -26.57 -13.40 24.35
N PHE A 374 -25.56 -13.57 25.21
CA PHE A 374 -25.55 -14.66 26.21
C PHE A 374 -26.71 -14.56 27.20
N VAL A 375 -27.09 -13.34 27.62
CA VAL A 375 -28.25 -13.12 28.48
C VAL A 375 -29.56 -13.46 27.76
N ARG A 376 -29.68 -13.10 26.48
CA ARG A 376 -30.88 -13.37 25.66
C ARG A 376 -31.05 -14.86 25.41
N ASP A 377 -29.95 -15.53 25.07
CA ASP A 377 -29.94 -16.92 24.61
C ASP A 377 -29.72 -17.92 25.77
N ASN A 378 -29.54 -17.42 27.00
CA ASN A 378 -29.27 -18.17 28.23
C ASN A 378 -28.02 -19.07 28.14
N VAL A 379 -26.92 -18.53 27.61
CA VAL A 379 -25.61 -19.20 27.61
C VAL A 379 -25.08 -19.22 29.05
N THR A 380 -24.83 -20.42 29.59
CA THR A 380 -24.51 -20.60 31.02
C THR A 380 -23.23 -21.39 31.28
N ASP A 381 -22.66 -22.03 30.26
CA ASP A 381 -21.41 -22.78 30.39
C ASP A 381 -20.32 -22.30 29.41
N ALA A 382 -19.07 -22.38 29.86
CA ALA A 382 -17.89 -22.01 29.08
C ALA A 382 -17.57 -23.02 27.95
N SER A 383 -18.16 -24.22 27.95
CA SER A 383 -18.05 -25.17 26.82
C SER A 383 -19.06 -24.91 25.70
N GLU A 384 -19.98 -23.95 25.87
CA GLU A 384 -20.94 -23.62 24.81
C GLU A 384 -20.24 -22.94 23.63
N PHE A 385 -20.73 -23.27 22.42
CA PHE A 385 -20.09 -22.84 21.18
C PHE A 385 -20.04 -21.33 21.05
N GLU A 386 -21.07 -20.64 21.52
CA GLU A 386 -21.22 -19.18 21.52
C GLU A 386 -20.06 -18.48 22.24
N TRP A 387 -19.51 -19.09 23.30
CA TRP A 387 -18.30 -18.61 23.97
C TRP A 387 -17.03 -19.12 23.29
N GLU A 388 -16.99 -20.40 22.93
CA GLU A 388 -15.79 -20.98 22.30
C GLU A 388 -15.45 -20.33 20.94
N SER A 389 -16.45 -19.85 20.22
CA SER A 389 -16.30 -19.17 18.93
C SER A 389 -15.67 -17.79 19.04
N GLN A 390 -15.59 -17.20 20.24
CA GLN A 390 -14.99 -15.88 20.45
C GLN A 390 -13.46 -15.96 20.54
N LEU A 391 -12.79 -14.87 20.16
CA LEU A 391 -11.35 -14.69 20.38
C LEU A 391 -11.11 -14.42 21.88
N ARG A 392 -10.50 -15.40 22.55
CA ARG A 392 -10.26 -15.37 24.01
C ARG A 392 -8.78 -15.22 24.30
N PHE A 393 -8.43 -14.33 25.22
CA PHE A 393 -7.05 -13.92 25.49
C PHE A 393 -6.61 -14.43 26.87
N TYR A 394 -5.47 -15.11 26.94
CA TYR A 394 -4.96 -15.72 28.15
C TYR A 394 -3.50 -15.36 28.38
N TRP A 395 -3.18 -14.80 29.54
CA TRP A 395 -1.81 -14.71 29.99
C TRP A 395 -1.37 -16.04 30.63
N LEU A 396 -0.56 -16.82 29.92
CA LEU A 396 -0.08 -18.12 30.41
C LEU A 396 1.20 -17.95 31.23
N LYS A 397 1.10 -18.15 32.55
CA LYS A 397 2.24 -18.02 33.49
C LYS A 397 3.43 -18.92 33.13
N ARG A 398 3.19 -20.13 32.61
CA ARG A 398 4.25 -21.08 32.22
C ARG A 398 5.15 -20.54 31.11
N ASN A 399 4.56 -19.88 30.13
CA ASN A 399 5.25 -19.32 28.97
C ASN A 399 5.60 -17.84 29.17
N ASP A 400 5.08 -17.23 30.24
CA ASP A 400 5.10 -15.80 30.54
C ASP A 400 4.65 -14.93 29.35
N GLY A 401 3.60 -15.36 28.65
CA GLY A 401 3.15 -14.73 27.42
C GLY A 401 1.65 -14.81 27.22
N LEU A 402 1.16 -13.93 26.34
CA LEU A 402 -0.21 -13.84 25.89
C LEU A 402 -0.48 -14.83 24.76
N TRP A 403 -1.55 -15.60 24.94
CA TRP A 403 -2.04 -16.59 24.00
C TRP A 403 -3.50 -16.34 23.69
N ILE A 404 -3.87 -16.57 22.44
CA ILE A 404 -5.22 -16.37 21.94
C ILE A 404 -5.80 -17.72 21.57
N ARG A 405 -7.04 -17.98 22.00
CA ARG A 405 -7.78 -19.20 21.66
C ARG A 405 -9.09 -18.86 20.98
N GLN A 406 -9.41 -19.61 19.95
CA GLN A 406 -10.70 -19.57 19.28
C GLN A 406 -11.03 -20.97 18.79
N CYS A 407 -12.13 -21.54 19.29
CA CYS A 407 -12.44 -22.96 19.19
C CYS A 407 -11.20 -23.83 19.51
N THR A 408 -10.76 -24.66 18.56
CA THR A 408 -9.58 -25.52 18.68
C THR A 408 -8.26 -24.82 18.36
N GLY A 409 -8.30 -23.61 17.80
CA GLY A 409 -7.13 -22.83 17.43
C GLY A 409 -6.45 -22.22 18.65
N VAL A 410 -5.13 -22.29 18.68
CA VAL A 410 -4.27 -21.72 19.73
C VAL A 410 -3.13 -20.95 19.07
N PHE A 411 -3.08 -19.65 19.32
CA PHE A 411 -2.15 -18.73 18.67
C PHE A 411 -1.34 -17.97 19.71
N GLU A 412 -0.03 -17.84 19.49
CA GLU A 412 0.83 -16.98 20.30
C GLU A 412 0.66 -15.53 19.82
N TYR A 413 0.56 -14.58 20.75
CA TYR A 413 0.52 -13.16 20.41
C TYR A 413 1.89 -12.69 19.91
N GLY A 414 1.93 -11.96 18.79
CA GLY A 414 3.17 -11.58 18.12
C GLY A 414 3.96 -10.45 18.79
N TYR A 415 3.32 -9.62 19.61
CA TYR A 415 3.92 -8.45 20.28
C TYR A 415 4.57 -7.41 19.35
N GLU A 416 4.23 -7.40 18.06
CA GLU A 416 4.73 -6.36 17.18
C GLU A 416 4.03 -5.03 17.45
N TYR A 417 4.79 -3.99 17.77
CA TYR A 417 4.20 -2.67 18.03
C TYR A 417 3.71 -2.04 16.72
N MET A 418 2.43 -1.67 16.70
CA MET A 418 1.76 -1.07 15.54
C MET A 418 1.22 0.34 15.85
N GLY A 419 1.60 0.92 16.98
CA GLY A 419 1.02 2.19 17.42
C GLY A 419 -0.51 2.16 17.51
N LEU A 420 -1.12 3.33 17.31
CA LEU A 420 -2.55 3.53 17.45
C LEU A 420 -3.27 3.46 16.08
N ASN A 421 -3.19 2.29 15.43
CA ASN A 421 -3.71 2.08 14.07
C ASN A 421 -5.23 1.73 14.00
N GLY A 422 -6.05 2.28 14.90
CA GLY A 422 -7.50 2.05 14.96
C GLY A 422 -7.93 0.56 15.04
N ARG A 423 -9.23 0.31 15.07
CA ARG A 423 -9.84 -1.03 15.00
C ARG A 423 -11.07 -1.00 14.11
N LEU A 424 -11.30 -2.08 13.37
CA LEU A 424 -12.53 -2.26 12.60
C LEU A 424 -13.71 -2.49 13.54
N VAL A 425 -14.89 -2.01 13.16
CA VAL A 425 -16.13 -2.38 13.85
C VAL A 425 -16.42 -3.85 13.56
N ILE A 426 -16.48 -4.66 14.62
CA ILE A 426 -16.75 -6.09 14.52
C ILE A 426 -18.27 -6.31 14.46
N THR A 427 -18.70 -7.02 13.41
CA THR A 427 -20.10 -7.41 13.18
C THR A 427 -20.19 -8.94 13.22
N PRO A 428 -21.40 -9.53 13.33
CA PRO A 428 -21.56 -10.98 13.24
C PRO A 428 -20.97 -11.61 11.95
N LEU A 429 -20.92 -10.86 10.84
CA LEU A 429 -20.25 -11.30 9.63
C LEU A 429 -18.72 -11.33 9.81
N THR A 430 -18.16 -10.28 10.42
CA THR A 430 -16.73 -10.19 10.76
C THR A 430 -16.31 -11.33 11.68
N ASP A 431 -17.10 -11.67 12.71
CA ASP A 431 -16.82 -12.79 13.62
C ASP A 431 -16.75 -14.13 12.89
N ARG A 432 -17.70 -14.37 11.97
CA ARG A 432 -17.69 -15.58 11.13
C ARG A 432 -16.46 -15.64 10.24
N ILE A 433 -16.02 -14.49 9.70
CA ILE A 433 -14.78 -14.40 8.93
C ILE A 433 -13.58 -14.73 9.82
N TYR A 434 -13.50 -14.17 11.03
CA TYR A 434 -12.43 -14.46 12.00
C TYR A 434 -12.37 -15.94 12.32
N LEU A 435 -13.51 -16.54 12.68
CA LEU A 435 -13.61 -17.96 12.98
C LEU A 435 -13.16 -18.83 11.80
N THR A 436 -13.55 -18.48 10.58
CA THR A 436 -13.17 -19.26 9.39
C THR A 436 -11.67 -19.15 9.11
N ILE A 437 -11.09 -17.95 9.27
CA ILE A 437 -9.66 -17.71 9.09
C ILE A 437 -8.84 -18.44 10.15
N THR A 438 -9.16 -18.30 11.43
CA THR A 438 -8.41 -18.97 12.51
C THR A 438 -8.51 -20.49 12.40
N GLN A 439 -9.66 -21.00 11.97
CA GLN A 439 -9.78 -22.43 11.69
C GLN A 439 -8.95 -22.87 10.48
N ALA A 440 -8.85 -22.06 9.42
CA ALA A 440 -7.98 -22.33 8.28
C ALA A 440 -6.50 -22.40 8.72
N LEU A 441 -6.05 -21.43 9.53
CA LEU A 441 -4.68 -21.41 10.05
C LEU A 441 -4.37 -22.62 10.94
N THR A 442 -5.33 -23.07 11.73
CA THR A 442 -5.19 -24.30 12.54
C THR A 442 -4.95 -25.53 11.67
N MET A 443 -5.51 -25.54 10.45
CA MET A 443 -5.33 -26.58 9.44
C MET A 443 -4.09 -26.36 8.53
N GLN A 444 -3.27 -25.34 8.82
CA GLN A 444 -2.14 -24.91 7.97
C GLN A 444 -2.57 -24.58 6.53
N LEU A 445 -3.76 -23.99 6.38
CA LEU A 445 -4.30 -23.47 5.13
C LEU A 445 -4.32 -21.95 5.14
N GLY A 446 -4.26 -21.35 3.96
CA GLY A 446 -4.54 -19.93 3.79
C GLY A 446 -6.04 -19.62 3.85
N GLY A 447 -6.40 -18.34 3.92
CA GLY A 447 -7.79 -17.88 3.78
C GLY A 447 -8.04 -17.18 2.45
N ALA A 448 -9.20 -17.45 1.82
CA ALA A 448 -9.62 -16.78 0.59
C ALA A 448 -10.92 -15.97 0.77
N PRO A 449 -10.88 -14.78 1.41
CA PRO A 449 -11.97 -13.81 1.38
C PRO A 449 -12.42 -13.45 -0.03
N ALA A 450 -13.68 -13.73 -0.35
CA ALA A 450 -14.29 -13.52 -1.64
C ALA A 450 -15.63 -12.79 -1.51
N GLY A 451 -15.85 -11.80 -2.37
CA GLY A 451 -17.10 -11.04 -2.41
C GLY A 451 -16.97 -9.69 -3.12
N PRO A 452 -18.05 -8.90 -3.22
CA PRO A 452 -18.06 -7.64 -3.94
C PRO A 452 -16.99 -6.63 -3.46
N ALA A 453 -16.62 -5.69 -4.31
CA ALA A 453 -15.69 -4.62 -3.94
C ALA A 453 -16.27 -3.78 -2.79
N GLY A 454 -15.42 -3.37 -1.83
CA GLY A 454 -15.84 -2.51 -0.73
C GLY A 454 -16.54 -3.22 0.45
N THR A 455 -16.56 -4.56 0.49
CA THR A 455 -17.17 -5.34 1.59
C THR A 455 -16.23 -5.60 2.78
N GLY A 456 -15.05 -4.97 2.80
CA GLY A 456 -14.12 -5.06 3.94
C GLY A 456 -13.24 -6.32 3.98
N LYS A 457 -13.08 -7.06 2.87
CA LYS A 457 -12.26 -8.29 2.78
C LYS A 457 -10.85 -8.12 3.35
N THR A 458 -10.09 -7.18 2.78
CA THR A 458 -8.69 -6.90 3.13
C THR A 458 -8.60 -6.33 4.55
N GLU A 459 -9.48 -5.39 4.90
CA GLU A 459 -9.51 -4.76 6.22
C GLU A 459 -9.83 -5.76 7.35
N THR A 460 -10.68 -6.75 7.08
CA THR A 460 -11.01 -7.80 8.06
C THR A 460 -9.79 -8.67 8.35
N THR A 461 -9.05 -9.09 7.31
CA THR A 461 -7.81 -9.85 7.51
C THR A 461 -6.75 -9.04 8.26
N LYS A 462 -6.60 -7.75 7.94
CA LYS A 462 -5.68 -6.85 8.65
C LYS A 462 -6.08 -6.67 10.12
N ASP A 463 -7.37 -6.47 10.40
CA ASP A 463 -7.85 -6.27 11.77
C ASP A 463 -7.66 -7.53 12.63
N LEU A 464 -7.79 -8.73 12.05
CA LEU A 464 -7.45 -9.98 12.75
C LEU A 464 -5.94 -10.09 13.03
N ALA A 465 -5.08 -9.77 12.05
CA ALA A 465 -3.62 -9.76 12.26
C ALA A 465 -3.22 -8.79 13.39
N LYS A 466 -3.83 -7.60 13.43
CA LYS A 466 -3.69 -6.64 14.53
C LYS A 466 -4.14 -7.22 15.87
N ALA A 467 -5.23 -8.01 15.90
CA ALA A 467 -5.70 -8.66 17.12
C ALA A 467 -4.75 -9.75 17.62
N LEU A 468 -3.97 -10.35 16.72
CA LEU A 468 -2.92 -11.32 17.04
C LEU A 468 -1.55 -10.66 17.29
N GLY A 469 -1.41 -9.34 17.09
CA GLY A 469 -0.15 -8.63 17.28
C GLY A 469 0.90 -8.96 16.20
N LEU A 470 0.47 -9.24 14.96
CA LEU A 470 1.32 -9.61 13.82
C LEU A 470 1.29 -8.55 12.70
N LEU A 471 2.42 -8.36 12.02
CA LEU A 471 2.49 -7.56 10.78
C LEU A 471 1.65 -8.20 9.68
N CYS A 472 0.82 -7.41 9.00
CA CYS A 472 0.09 -7.83 7.82
C CYS A 472 0.51 -6.99 6.61
N VAL A 473 1.33 -7.57 5.73
CA VAL A 473 1.74 -6.97 4.46
C VAL A 473 0.63 -7.18 3.44
N VAL A 474 0.15 -6.09 2.85
CA VAL A 474 -0.88 -6.14 1.79
C VAL A 474 -0.21 -5.83 0.46
N THR A 475 -0.33 -6.75 -0.49
CA THR A 475 0.22 -6.59 -1.84
C THR A 475 -0.91 -6.63 -2.84
N ASN A 476 -1.06 -5.56 -3.62
CA ASN A 476 -2.04 -5.52 -4.71
C ASN A 476 -1.50 -6.28 -5.93
N CYS A 477 -2.26 -7.23 -6.44
CA CYS A 477 -1.87 -8.09 -7.54
C CYS A 477 -2.34 -7.51 -8.88
N GLY A 478 -1.39 -7.26 -9.78
CA GLY A 478 -1.65 -6.83 -11.16
C GLY A 478 -1.43 -7.95 -12.18
N GLU A 479 -1.84 -7.70 -13.42
CA GLU A 479 -1.66 -8.63 -14.55
C GLU A 479 -0.17 -8.90 -14.86
N GLY A 480 0.71 -7.93 -14.62
CA GLY A 480 2.16 -8.04 -14.83
C GLY A 480 2.95 -8.61 -13.65
N MET A 481 2.29 -9.22 -12.65
CA MET A 481 2.97 -9.74 -11.45
C MET A 481 3.71 -11.04 -11.77
N ASP A 482 5.03 -11.06 -11.55
CA ASP A 482 5.89 -12.23 -11.79
C ASP A 482 5.95 -13.18 -10.57
N PHE A 483 6.12 -14.48 -10.84
CA PHE A 483 6.24 -15.52 -9.80
C PHE A 483 7.47 -15.33 -8.91
N ARG A 484 8.54 -14.69 -9.43
CA ARG A 484 9.75 -14.40 -8.66
C ARG A 484 9.51 -13.34 -7.60
N ALA A 485 8.78 -12.29 -7.94
CA ALA A 485 8.40 -11.22 -7.01
C ALA A 485 7.51 -11.78 -5.89
N VAL A 486 6.51 -12.61 -6.25
CA VAL A 486 5.67 -13.30 -5.26
C VAL A 486 6.51 -14.25 -4.39
N GLY A 487 7.43 -15.01 -4.97
CA GLY A 487 8.35 -15.88 -4.24
C GLY A 487 9.21 -15.12 -3.23
N GLN A 488 9.75 -13.95 -3.59
CA GLN A 488 10.50 -13.09 -2.67
C GLN A 488 9.65 -12.60 -1.50
N ILE A 489 8.42 -12.14 -1.76
CA ILE A 489 7.47 -11.71 -0.72
C ILE A 489 7.15 -12.90 0.20
N LEU A 490 6.83 -14.07 -0.35
CA LEU A 490 6.56 -15.29 0.42
C LEU A 490 7.75 -15.71 1.29
N ALA A 491 8.97 -15.64 0.77
CA ALA A 491 10.19 -15.92 1.54
C ALA A 491 10.35 -14.92 2.70
N GLY A 492 10.05 -13.64 2.49
CA GLY A 492 10.02 -12.62 3.53
C GLY A 492 8.98 -12.90 4.61
N LEU A 493 7.76 -13.26 4.21
CA LEU A 493 6.66 -13.59 5.12
C LEU A 493 6.98 -14.81 6.00
N CYS A 494 7.50 -15.88 5.41
CA CYS A 494 7.90 -17.10 6.13
C CYS A 494 8.98 -16.84 7.17
N GLN A 495 9.99 -16.03 6.84
CA GLN A 495 11.10 -15.72 7.76
C GLN A 495 10.69 -14.70 8.83
N CYS A 496 9.75 -13.79 8.54
CA CYS A 496 9.23 -12.84 9.53
C CYS A 496 8.19 -13.47 10.47
N GLY A 497 7.45 -14.49 10.03
CA GLY A 497 6.21 -14.90 10.69
C GLY A 497 5.08 -13.90 10.50
N ALA A 498 5.14 -13.10 9.43
CA ALA A 498 4.17 -12.07 9.11
C ALA A 498 3.01 -12.65 8.28
N TRP A 499 1.91 -11.91 8.20
CA TRP A 499 0.78 -12.23 7.35
C TRP A 499 0.91 -11.52 6.00
N GLY A 500 0.61 -12.24 4.92
CA GLY A 500 0.54 -11.70 3.57
C GLY A 500 -0.89 -11.72 3.07
N CYS A 501 -1.42 -10.57 2.69
CA CYS A 501 -2.72 -10.44 2.05
C CYS A 501 -2.54 -9.99 0.59
N PHE A 502 -2.69 -10.92 -0.33
CA PHE A 502 -2.60 -10.68 -1.77
C PHE A 502 -3.95 -10.20 -2.27
N ASP A 503 -4.08 -8.88 -2.43
CA ASP A 503 -5.30 -8.23 -2.85
C ASP A 503 -5.50 -8.41 -4.35
N GLU A 504 -6.73 -8.71 -4.77
CA GLU A 504 -7.08 -8.91 -6.19
C GLU A 504 -6.28 -10.03 -6.88
N PHE A 505 -5.95 -11.08 -6.14
CA PHE A 505 -5.10 -12.21 -6.58
C PHE A 505 -5.55 -12.86 -7.89
N ASN A 506 -6.85 -12.80 -8.19
CA ASN A 506 -7.43 -13.30 -9.44
C ASN A 506 -7.23 -12.37 -10.66
N ARG A 507 -6.30 -11.42 -10.59
CA ARG A 507 -5.76 -10.67 -11.74
C ARG A 507 -4.46 -11.24 -12.29
N ILE A 508 -3.82 -12.14 -11.55
CA ILE A 508 -2.58 -12.78 -11.98
C ILE A 508 -2.91 -13.78 -13.11
N ASP A 509 -2.03 -13.86 -14.09
CA ASP A 509 -2.14 -14.83 -15.18
C ASP A 509 -2.13 -16.28 -14.67
N ILE A 510 -2.91 -17.14 -15.31
CA ILE A 510 -3.09 -18.53 -14.92
C ILE A 510 -1.77 -19.31 -14.94
N SER A 511 -0.87 -19.01 -15.88
CA SER A 511 0.44 -19.66 -15.97
C SER A 511 1.32 -19.38 -14.75
N VAL A 512 1.30 -18.13 -14.27
CA VAL A 512 2.04 -17.68 -13.08
C VAL A 512 1.42 -18.28 -11.81
N LEU A 513 0.08 -18.33 -11.72
CA LEU A 513 -0.63 -18.93 -10.59
C LEU A 513 -0.26 -20.41 -10.37
N SER A 514 0.01 -21.14 -11.45
CA SER A 514 0.44 -22.55 -11.36
C SER A 514 1.78 -22.70 -10.63
N VAL A 515 2.74 -21.81 -10.90
CA VAL A 515 4.05 -21.80 -10.23
C VAL A 515 3.90 -21.37 -8.76
N ILE A 516 3.11 -20.33 -8.50
CA ILE A 516 2.82 -19.87 -7.14
C ILE A 516 2.15 -20.98 -6.31
N SER A 517 1.30 -21.82 -6.92
CA SER A 517 0.70 -22.99 -6.25
C SER A 517 1.77 -23.93 -5.68
N SER A 518 2.84 -24.20 -6.44
CA SER A 518 3.96 -25.02 -5.99
C SER A 518 4.70 -24.38 -4.80
N GLN A 519 4.95 -23.06 -4.86
CA GLN A 519 5.57 -22.29 -3.77
C GLN A 519 4.74 -22.38 -2.48
N LEU A 520 3.43 -22.14 -2.58
CA LEU A 520 2.51 -22.21 -1.45
C LEU A 520 2.41 -23.62 -0.87
N GLN A 521 2.40 -24.65 -1.72
CA GLN A 521 2.40 -26.06 -1.29
C GLN A 521 3.70 -26.42 -0.53
N CYS A 522 4.85 -25.88 -0.95
CA CYS A 522 6.12 -26.04 -0.23
C CYS A 522 6.04 -25.48 1.19
N ILE A 523 5.53 -24.24 1.33
CA ILE A 523 5.34 -23.57 2.63
C ILE A 523 4.38 -24.36 3.52
N ARG A 524 3.23 -24.78 2.99
CA ARG A 524 2.24 -25.59 3.71
C ARG A 524 2.84 -26.90 4.22
N SER A 525 3.63 -27.57 3.39
CA SER A 525 4.27 -28.83 3.77
C SER A 525 5.26 -28.63 4.93
N ALA A 526 6.05 -27.55 4.89
CA ALA A 526 6.95 -27.17 5.97
C ALA A 526 6.20 -26.83 7.29
N LEU A 527 5.05 -26.16 7.20
CA LEU A 527 4.17 -25.87 8.34
C LEU A 527 3.61 -27.15 8.98
N LEU A 528 3.10 -28.08 8.17
CA LEU A 528 2.55 -29.36 8.65
C LEU A 528 3.61 -30.20 9.36
N MET A 529 4.84 -30.20 8.83
CA MET A 529 5.99 -30.87 9.41
C MET A 529 6.62 -30.10 10.60
N LYS A 530 6.16 -28.87 10.88
CA LYS A 530 6.69 -27.99 11.93
C LYS A 530 8.20 -27.75 11.82
N LEU A 531 8.70 -27.57 10.59
CA LEU A 531 10.10 -27.30 10.33
C LEU A 531 10.48 -25.88 10.77
N LYS A 532 11.70 -25.72 11.31
CA LYS A 532 12.27 -24.39 11.63
C LYS A 532 13.03 -23.76 10.46
N ARG A 533 13.48 -24.60 9.53
CA ARG A 533 14.18 -24.23 8.29
C ARG A 533 13.74 -25.20 7.20
N PHE A 534 13.61 -24.72 5.98
CA PHE A 534 13.22 -25.53 4.83
C PHE A 534 13.79 -24.95 3.54
N THR A 535 13.87 -25.78 2.51
CA THR A 535 14.32 -25.35 1.17
C THR A 535 13.15 -24.75 0.41
N PHE A 536 13.26 -23.49 0.03
CA PHE A 536 12.30 -22.73 -0.76
C PHE A 536 13.01 -22.09 -1.96
N GLU A 537 12.50 -22.29 -3.18
CA GLU A 537 13.13 -21.78 -4.42
C GLU A 537 14.63 -22.11 -4.53
N GLY A 538 15.03 -23.32 -4.09
CA GLY A 538 16.41 -23.79 -4.12
C GLY A 538 17.33 -23.24 -3.02
N GLN A 539 16.80 -22.45 -2.08
CA GLN A 539 17.56 -21.88 -0.96
C GLN A 539 16.99 -22.31 0.39
N GLU A 540 17.84 -22.53 1.39
CA GLU A 540 17.39 -22.83 2.74
C GLU A 540 17.04 -21.54 3.50
N ILE A 541 15.79 -21.40 3.92
CA ILE A 541 15.28 -20.23 4.65
C ILE A 541 14.73 -20.61 6.02
N ALA A 542 14.73 -19.66 6.95
CA ALA A 542 14.06 -19.82 8.25
C ALA A 542 12.54 -19.80 8.10
N MET A 543 11.85 -20.45 9.04
CA MET A 543 10.40 -20.58 9.06
C MET A 543 9.86 -20.23 10.44
N ASP A 544 9.02 -19.20 10.53
CA ASP A 544 8.19 -18.91 11.70
C ASP A 544 6.75 -19.41 11.45
N SER A 545 6.24 -20.22 12.37
CA SER A 545 4.90 -20.84 12.28
C SER A 545 3.74 -19.86 12.35
N LYS A 546 3.97 -18.58 12.68
CA LYS A 546 2.93 -17.53 12.71
C LYS A 546 2.56 -17.00 11.31
N VAL A 547 3.30 -17.39 10.27
CA VAL A 547 3.02 -16.98 8.89
C VAL A 547 1.59 -17.34 8.50
N GLY A 548 0.91 -16.39 7.87
CA GLY A 548 -0.46 -16.56 7.37
C GLY A 548 -0.54 -15.99 5.96
N ILE A 549 -1.12 -16.75 5.02
CA ILE A 549 -1.25 -16.32 3.63
C ILE A 549 -2.72 -16.21 3.28
N PHE A 550 -3.09 -15.06 2.74
CA PHE A 550 -4.46 -14.70 2.41
C PHE A 550 -4.54 -14.16 1.01
N ILE A 551 -5.62 -14.50 0.31
CA ILE A 551 -5.91 -13.98 -1.03
C ILE A 551 -7.30 -13.35 -1.02
N THR A 552 -7.46 -12.19 -1.66
CA THR A 552 -8.78 -11.60 -1.83
C THR A 552 -9.24 -11.73 -3.27
N MET A 553 -10.54 -11.99 -3.43
CA MET A 553 -11.15 -12.12 -4.75
C MET A 553 -12.39 -11.23 -4.86
N ASN A 554 -12.51 -10.58 -6.02
CA ASN A 554 -13.74 -9.92 -6.46
C ASN A 554 -14.34 -10.77 -7.61
N PRO A 555 -15.21 -11.75 -7.32
CA PRO A 555 -15.87 -12.55 -8.36
C PRO A 555 -16.80 -11.66 -9.20
N GLY A 556 -16.88 -11.94 -10.52
CA GLY A 556 -17.83 -11.29 -11.43
C GLY A 556 -17.40 -9.95 -12.03
N TYR A 557 -16.20 -9.45 -11.73
CA TYR A 557 -15.63 -8.27 -12.41
C TYR A 557 -14.90 -8.67 -13.69
N ALA A 558 -15.00 -7.85 -14.75
CA ALA A 558 -14.27 -8.07 -16.00
C ALA A 558 -12.75 -8.05 -15.79
N GLY A 559 -12.02 -8.89 -16.53
CA GLY A 559 -10.55 -9.03 -16.41
C GLY A 559 -10.10 -9.84 -15.17
N ARG A 560 -10.93 -10.76 -14.69
CA ARG A 560 -10.64 -11.62 -13.54
C ARG A 560 -10.64 -13.08 -13.97
N THR A 561 -9.58 -13.81 -13.63
CA THR A 561 -9.45 -15.24 -13.92
C THR A 561 -10.09 -16.08 -12.81
N GLU A 562 -10.59 -17.27 -13.15
CA GLU A 562 -10.90 -18.25 -12.12
C GLU A 562 -9.60 -18.87 -11.59
N LEU A 563 -9.55 -19.08 -10.27
CA LEU A 563 -8.38 -19.72 -9.67
C LEU A 563 -8.27 -21.19 -10.10
N PRO A 564 -7.06 -21.68 -10.41
CA PRO A 564 -6.82 -23.10 -10.60
C PRO A 564 -7.22 -23.93 -9.38
N GLU A 565 -7.69 -25.16 -9.59
CA GLU A 565 -8.07 -26.08 -8.48
C GLU A 565 -6.90 -26.37 -7.53
N SER A 566 -5.66 -26.43 -8.06
CA SER A 566 -4.46 -26.61 -7.24
C SER A 566 -4.28 -25.50 -6.21
N VAL A 567 -4.57 -24.25 -6.61
CA VAL A 567 -4.53 -23.08 -5.71
C VAL A 567 -5.71 -23.12 -4.76
N LYS A 568 -6.93 -23.37 -5.25
CA LYS A 568 -8.13 -23.44 -4.39
C LYS A 568 -7.97 -24.44 -3.24
N ALA A 569 -7.32 -25.57 -3.47
CA ALA A 569 -7.07 -26.60 -2.45
C ALA A 569 -6.14 -26.14 -1.29
N LEU A 570 -5.41 -25.04 -1.45
CA LEU A 570 -4.51 -24.45 -0.45
C LEU A 570 -5.20 -23.42 0.44
N PHE A 571 -6.39 -22.95 0.05
CA PHE A 571 -7.11 -21.89 0.74
C PHE A 571 -8.50 -22.34 1.17
N ARG A 572 -8.91 -21.91 2.36
CA ARG A 572 -10.30 -22.05 2.81
C ARG A 572 -11.12 -20.87 2.25
N PRO A 573 -12.22 -21.10 1.51
CA PRO A 573 -13.05 -20.02 1.00
C PRO A 573 -13.75 -19.30 2.15
N VAL A 574 -13.78 -17.97 2.09
CA VAL A 574 -14.46 -17.11 3.07
C VAL A 574 -15.38 -16.16 2.30
N VAL A 575 -16.67 -16.15 2.63
CA VAL A 575 -17.67 -15.43 1.87
C VAL A 575 -18.01 -14.09 2.53
N CYS A 576 -17.71 -12.99 1.84
CA CYS A 576 -17.88 -11.60 2.31
C CYS A 576 -18.95 -10.88 1.48
N ILE A 577 -20.23 -11.09 1.80
CA ILE A 577 -21.36 -10.63 0.95
C ILE A 577 -21.70 -9.16 1.17
N LEU A 578 -22.36 -8.83 2.27
CA LEU A 578 -22.86 -7.48 2.55
C LEU A 578 -22.64 -7.16 4.04
N PRO A 579 -21.88 -6.11 4.37
CA PRO A 579 -21.70 -5.69 5.76
C PRO A 579 -22.98 -5.09 6.33
N ASP A 580 -23.19 -5.24 7.64
CA ASP A 580 -24.29 -4.59 8.36
C ASP A 580 -23.98 -3.10 8.55
N LEU A 581 -24.51 -2.28 7.65
CA LEU A 581 -24.28 -0.83 7.66
C LEU A 581 -24.91 -0.14 8.88
N GLU A 582 -26.01 -0.66 9.42
CA GLU A 582 -26.71 -0.04 10.56
C GLU A 582 -25.88 -0.22 11.83
N LEU A 583 -25.40 -1.45 12.08
CA LEU A 583 -24.55 -1.73 13.23
C LEU A 583 -23.23 -0.96 13.16
N ILE A 584 -22.61 -0.87 11.97
CA ILE A 584 -21.38 -0.09 11.78
C ILE A 584 -21.64 1.39 12.07
N CYS A 585 -22.73 1.97 11.55
CA CYS A 585 -23.13 3.34 11.86
C CYS A 585 -23.32 3.55 13.36
N GLN A 586 -24.05 2.65 14.02
CA GLN A 586 -24.36 2.76 15.43
C GLN A 586 -23.09 2.77 16.27
N ILE A 587 -22.20 1.80 16.08
CA ILE A 587 -20.97 1.68 16.88
C ILE A 587 -20.04 2.85 16.60
N SER A 588 -19.91 3.27 15.34
CA SER A 588 -19.04 4.40 14.99
C SER A 588 -19.55 5.71 15.59
N LEU A 589 -20.85 6.02 15.49
CA LEU A 589 -21.45 7.20 16.12
C LEU A 589 -21.29 7.14 17.65
N PHE A 590 -21.53 5.98 18.25
CA PHE A 590 -21.35 5.79 19.69
C PHE A 590 -19.90 6.06 20.12
N SER A 591 -18.93 5.54 19.37
CA SER A 591 -17.49 5.74 19.62
C SER A 591 -17.05 7.21 19.47
N ASP A 592 -17.74 7.99 18.64
CA ASP A 592 -17.53 9.44 18.48
C ASP A 592 -18.34 10.28 19.50
N GLY A 593 -19.01 9.62 20.45
CA GLY A 593 -19.65 10.26 21.59
C GLY A 593 -21.12 10.65 21.36
N PHE A 594 -21.85 9.98 20.47
CA PHE A 594 -23.30 10.15 20.31
C PHE A 594 -24.06 9.20 21.26
N LEU A 595 -24.95 9.72 22.10
CA LEU A 595 -25.76 8.89 23.02
C LEU A 595 -26.95 8.25 22.30
N THR A 596 -27.54 8.94 21.33
CA THR A 596 -28.71 8.45 20.57
C THR A 596 -28.30 7.69 19.29
N ALA A 597 -27.09 7.12 19.28
CA ALA A 597 -26.46 6.50 18.11
C ALA A 597 -27.34 5.45 17.41
N LYS A 598 -28.10 4.64 18.16
CA LYS A 598 -29.00 3.61 17.60
C LYS A 598 -30.10 4.21 16.71
N VAL A 599 -30.76 5.27 17.18
CA VAL A 599 -31.83 5.94 16.42
C VAL A 599 -31.26 6.65 15.19
N LEU A 600 -30.11 7.29 15.37
CA LEU A 600 -29.39 8.02 14.33
C LEU A 600 -28.89 7.10 13.21
N ALA A 601 -28.33 5.95 13.56
CA ALA A 601 -27.86 4.93 12.61
C ALA A 601 -29.01 4.44 11.73
N LYS A 602 -30.15 4.07 12.33
CA LYS A 602 -31.34 3.65 11.59
C LYS A 602 -31.85 4.73 10.64
N LYS A 603 -31.89 5.99 11.08
CA LYS A 603 -32.26 7.11 10.21
C LYS A 603 -31.32 7.21 9.01
N MET A 604 -30.01 7.17 9.26
CA MET A 604 -28.99 7.28 8.22
C MET A 604 -29.07 6.16 7.18
N THR A 605 -29.21 4.91 7.61
CA THR A 605 -29.31 3.76 6.69
C THR A 605 -30.59 3.78 5.88
N VAL A 606 -31.71 4.13 6.50
CA VAL A 606 -32.99 4.32 5.80
C VAL A 606 -32.89 5.43 4.76
N LEU A 607 -32.26 6.56 5.06
CA LEU A 607 -32.05 7.63 4.09
C LEU A 607 -31.30 7.13 2.86
N TYR A 608 -30.20 6.41 3.05
CA TYR A 608 -29.37 5.91 1.95
C TYR A 608 -30.12 4.85 1.12
N HIS A 609 -30.87 3.98 1.79
CA HIS A 609 -31.71 2.99 1.11
C HIS A 609 -32.80 3.63 0.25
N VAL A 610 -33.52 4.62 0.80
CA VAL A 610 -34.57 5.33 0.06
C VAL A 610 -33.97 6.18 -1.06
N ALA A 611 -32.86 6.87 -0.81
CA ALA A 611 -32.17 7.66 -1.83
C ALA A 611 -31.66 6.79 -2.98
N GLN A 612 -31.15 5.59 -2.71
CA GLN A 612 -30.76 4.63 -3.74
C GLN A 612 -31.94 4.18 -4.62
N GLN A 613 -33.16 4.11 -4.07
CA GLN A 613 -34.36 3.70 -4.80
C GLN A 613 -35.04 4.83 -5.56
N GLN A 614 -35.02 6.05 -5.01
CA GLN A 614 -35.78 7.18 -5.54
C GLN A 614 -34.98 8.12 -6.43
N LEU A 615 -33.67 8.25 -6.21
CA LEU A 615 -32.83 9.12 -7.05
C LEU A 615 -32.48 8.44 -8.37
N SER A 616 -32.08 9.25 -9.35
CA SER A 616 -31.66 8.74 -10.65
C SER A 616 -30.46 7.78 -10.54
N LYS A 617 -30.40 6.77 -11.41
CA LYS A 617 -29.30 5.80 -11.45
C LYS A 617 -28.08 6.41 -12.14
N GLN A 618 -27.19 7.01 -11.36
CA GLN A 618 -25.92 7.55 -11.84
C GLN A 618 -24.74 6.64 -11.47
N SER A 619 -23.77 6.46 -12.39
CA SER A 619 -22.60 5.62 -12.15
C SER A 619 -21.67 6.12 -11.04
N HIS A 620 -21.74 7.41 -10.69
CA HIS A 620 -20.92 8.04 -9.64
C HIS A 620 -21.62 8.11 -8.28
N TYR A 621 -22.87 7.63 -8.17
CA TYR A 621 -23.56 7.55 -6.89
C TYR A 621 -23.05 6.34 -6.11
N ASP A 622 -22.45 6.61 -4.95
CA ASP A 622 -21.92 5.59 -4.04
C ASP A 622 -22.71 5.62 -2.73
N TRP A 623 -23.48 4.56 -2.50
CA TRP A 623 -24.24 4.30 -1.28
C TRP A 623 -23.57 3.26 -0.38
N GLY A 624 -22.36 2.83 -0.73
CA GLY A 624 -21.62 1.79 -0.04
C GLY A 624 -20.94 2.28 1.25
N LEU A 625 -20.24 1.34 1.89
CA LEU A 625 -19.57 1.56 3.18
C LEU A 625 -18.55 2.71 3.16
N ARG A 626 -17.87 2.93 2.02
CA ARG A 626 -16.90 4.03 1.86
C ARG A 626 -17.54 5.42 1.90
N ALA A 627 -18.72 5.58 1.30
CA ALA A 627 -19.47 6.83 1.38
C ALA A 627 -19.98 7.08 2.81
N LEU A 628 -20.49 6.04 3.45
CA LEU A 628 -21.06 6.07 4.78
C LEU A 628 -20.01 6.40 5.86
N THR A 629 -18.85 5.73 5.85
CA THR A 629 -17.74 6.02 6.77
C THR A 629 -17.21 7.44 6.67
N ALA A 630 -17.19 8.02 5.45
CA ALA A 630 -16.79 9.40 5.26
C ALA A 630 -17.75 10.39 5.94
N VAL A 631 -19.07 10.12 5.88
CA VAL A 631 -20.09 10.93 6.57
C VAL A 631 -19.99 10.81 8.08
N LEU A 632 -19.79 9.60 8.61
CA LEU A 632 -19.61 9.38 10.04
C LEU A 632 -18.42 10.17 10.59
N ARG A 633 -17.29 10.17 9.86
CA ARG A 633 -16.10 10.94 10.26
C ARG A 633 -16.37 12.43 10.31
N MET A 634 -17.13 12.96 9.34
CA MET A 634 -17.54 14.37 9.34
C MET A 634 -18.50 14.66 10.49
N ALA A 635 -19.49 13.80 10.75
CA ALA A 635 -20.43 13.95 11.85
C ALA A 635 -19.71 13.98 13.21
N GLY A 636 -18.73 13.09 13.42
CA GLY A 636 -17.88 13.10 14.61
C GLY A 636 -17.08 14.40 14.76
N LYS A 637 -16.54 14.96 13.67
CA LYS A 637 -15.86 16.27 13.69
C LYS A 637 -16.81 17.40 14.04
N LEU A 638 -17.95 17.50 13.35
CA LEU A 638 -18.96 18.52 13.60
C LEU A 638 -19.52 18.44 15.02
N ARG A 639 -19.65 17.24 15.59
CA ARG A 639 -20.08 17.05 16.98
C ARG A 639 -19.12 17.69 17.97
N ARG A 640 -17.82 17.67 17.68
CA ARG A 640 -16.78 18.28 18.52
C ARG A 640 -16.70 19.79 18.33
N ASP A 641 -16.73 20.25 17.08
CA ASP A 641 -16.65 21.68 16.76
C ASP A 641 -17.90 22.44 17.26
N SER A 642 -18.99 21.73 17.57
CA SER A 642 -20.25 22.33 18.03
C SER A 642 -20.97 21.46 19.08
N PRO A 643 -20.46 21.37 20.33
CA PRO A 643 -21.01 20.50 21.38
C PRO A 643 -22.45 20.82 21.79
N GLY A 644 -22.85 22.09 21.64
CA GLY A 644 -24.18 22.59 21.99
C GLY A 644 -25.28 22.26 20.97
N LEU A 645 -24.92 21.79 19.77
CA LEU A 645 -25.92 21.38 18.78
C LEU A 645 -26.51 20.01 19.11
N SER A 646 -27.79 19.83 18.81
CA SER A 646 -28.46 18.52 18.91
C SER A 646 -27.74 17.48 18.04
N GLU A 647 -27.56 16.26 18.57
CA GLU A 647 -26.95 15.13 17.85
C GLU A 647 -27.63 14.86 16.49
N ILE A 648 -28.95 15.01 16.45
CA ILE A 648 -29.76 14.84 15.23
C ILE A 648 -29.42 15.91 14.20
N MET A 649 -29.26 17.17 14.63
CA MET A 649 -28.91 18.30 13.76
C MET A 649 -27.51 18.12 13.16
N VAL A 650 -26.55 17.68 13.98
CA VAL A 650 -25.18 17.40 13.54
C VAL A 650 -25.16 16.33 12.44
N LEU A 651 -25.88 15.22 12.64
CA LEU A 651 -25.93 14.16 11.65
C LEU A 651 -26.64 14.59 10.36
N MET A 652 -27.78 15.27 10.46
CA MET A 652 -28.51 15.81 9.32
C MET A 652 -27.62 16.74 8.47
N ARG A 653 -26.87 17.61 9.13
CA ARG A 653 -25.90 18.50 8.48
C ARG A 653 -24.81 17.73 7.74
N ALA A 654 -24.19 16.75 8.41
CA ALA A 654 -23.15 15.93 7.80
C ALA A 654 -23.67 15.18 6.55
N LEU A 655 -24.88 14.61 6.64
CA LEU A 655 -25.54 13.90 5.54
C LEU A 655 -25.83 14.81 4.36
N ARG A 656 -26.32 16.03 4.63
CA ARG A 656 -26.62 17.02 3.58
C ARG A 656 -25.35 17.50 2.90
N ASP A 657 -24.40 18.01 3.67
CA ASP A 657 -23.23 18.72 3.15
C ASP A 657 -22.31 17.77 2.36
N MET A 658 -22.21 16.49 2.75
CA MET A 658 -21.36 15.52 2.05
C MET A 658 -21.99 14.88 0.80
N ASN A 659 -23.30 14.87 0.68
CA ASN A 659 -23.97 14.22 -0.44
C ASN A 659 -24.46 15.22 -1.50
N ASN A 660 -24.82 16.43 -1.10
CA ASN A 660 -25.27 17.48 -2.02
C ASN A 660 -24.29 17.76 -3.19
N PRO A 661 -22.95 17.79 -2.99
CA PRO A 661 -22.02 18.03 -4.10
C PRO A 661 -21.99 16.92 -5.16
N LYS A 662 -22.49 15.72 -4.83
CA LYS A 662 -22.44 14.54 -5.69
C LYS A 662 -23.65 14.40 -6.61
N PHE A 663 -24.77 15.01 -6.24
CA PHE A 663 -26.03 14.81 -6.96
C PHE A 663 -26.12 15.67 -8.21
N VAL A 664 -26.79 15.14 -9.23
CA VAL A 664 -27.23 15.93 -10.37
C VAL A 664 -28.28 16.94 -9.93
N PHE A 665 -28.39 18.05 -10.65
CA PHE A 665 -29.26 19.18 -10.27
C PHE A 665 -30.72 18.77 -10.00
N GLU A 666 -31.26 17.84 -10.78
CA GLU A 666 -32.64 17.34 -10.67
C GLU A 666 -32.88 16.48 -9.42
N ASP A 667 -31.84 15.80 -8.91
CA ASP A 667 -31.94 14.92 -7.74
C ASP A 667 -31.79 15.69 -6.41
N VAL A 668 -31.21 16.90 -6.44
CA VAL A 668 -30.99 17.71 -5.24
C VAL A 668 -32.30 18.03 -4.50
N PRO A 669 -33.37 18.53 -5.16
CA PRO A 669 -34.64 18.77 -4.49
C PRO A 669 -35.27 17.50 -3.89
N LEU A 670 -35.17 16.36 -4.59
CA LEU A 670 -35.67 15.07 -4.11
C LEU A 670 -34.95 14.64 -2.83
N PHE A 671 -33.62 14.71 -2.82
CA PHE A 671 -32.82 14.37 -1.65
C PHE A 671 -33.11 15.30 -0.46
N LEU A 672 -33.27 16.61 -0.70
CA LEU A 672 -33.64 17.55 0.35
C LEU A 672 -35.05 17.28 0.89
N GLY A 673 -35.98 16.80 0.05
CA GLY A 673 -37.29 16.29 0.47
C GLY A 673 -37.15 15.12 1.44
N LEU A 674 -36.36 14.10 1.06
CA LEU A 674 -36.07 12.93 1.91
C LEU A 674 -35.46 13.32 3.27
N ILE A 675 -34.55 14.29 3.28
CA ILE A 675 -33.98 14.82 4.51
C ILE A 675 -35.07 15.47 5.39
N LYS A 676 -35.96 16.28 4.81
CA LYS A 676 -37.05 16.93 5.57
C LYS A 676 -38.02 15.91 6.15
N ASP A 677 -38.35 14.86 5.40
CA ASP A 677 -39.25 13.80 5.87
C ASP A 677 -38.65 13.01 7.04
N LEU A 678 -37.34 12.75 6.99
CA LEU A 678 -36.64 12.00 8.02
C LEU A 678 -36.27 12.84 9.26
N PHE A 679 -36.09 14.14 9.07
CA PHE A 679 -35.69 15.13 10.08
C PHE A 679 -36.67 16.33 10.11
N PRO A 680 -37.95 16.11 10.49
CA PRO A 680 -38.98 17.14 10.43
C PRO A 680 -38.71 18.27 11.43
N GLY A 681 -38.98 19.52 11.03
CA GLY A 681 -38.87 20.71 11.88
C GLY A 681 -37.45 21.15 12.23
N LEU A 682 -36.42 20.59 11.57
CA LEU A 682 -35.02 20.96 11.79
C LEU A 682 -34.51 21.78 10.59
N GLU A 683 -34.27 23.06 10.82
CA GLU A 683 -33.57 23.93 9.87
C GLU A 683 -32.12 24.10 10.31
N CYS A 684 -31.18 23.59 9.51
CA CYS A 684 -29.75 23.80 9.75
C CYS A 684 -29.22 24.89 8.82
N PRO A 685 -28.84 26.07 9.31
CA PRO A 685 -28.17 27.07 8.49
C PRO A 685 -26.83 26.52 8.00
N ARG A 686 -26.40 26.96 6.81
CA ARG A 686 -25.09 26.62 6.26
C ARG A 686 -24.04 27.46 6.99
N VAL A 687 -22.96 26.83 7.44
CA VAL A 687 -21.80 27.57 7.95
C VAL A 687 -20.99 28.01 6.75
N GLY A 688 -20.87 29.32 6.54
CA GLY A 688 -20.00 29.87 5.52
C GLY A 688 -18.55 29.86 5.97
N TYR A 689 -17.62 29.96 5.01
CA TYR A 689 -16.23 30.31 5.23
C TYR A 689 -16.03 31.74 4.74
N PRO A 690 -16.21 32.77 5.58
CA PRO A 690 -16.26 34.16 5.11
C PRO A 690 -14.95 34.57 4.42
N ASP A 691 -13.82 34.24 5.05
CA ASP A 691 -12.49 34.58 4.53
C ASP A 691 -12.19 33.85 3.21
N PHE A 692 -12.56 32.58 3.12
CA PHE A 692 -12.38 31.80 1.90
C PHE A 692 -13.29 32.28 0.77
N ASN A 693 -14.56 32.61 1.08
CA ASN A 693 -15.48 33.16 0.10
C ASN A 693 -15.00 34.51 -0.43
N ALA A 694 -14.46 35.37 0.44
CA ALA A 694 -13.86 36.64 0.03
C ALA A 694 -12.67 36.42 -0.92
N ALA A 695 -11.75 35.51 -0.57
CA ALA A 695 -10.61 35.17 -1.41
C ALA A 695 -11.03 34.59 -2.77
N VAL A 696 -12.07 33.75 -2.81
CA VAL A 696 -12.60 33.19 -4.07
C VAL A 696 -13.19 34.30 -4.95
N ASN A 697 -13.96 35.22 -4.39
CA ASN A 697 -14.51 36.35 -5.14
C ASN A 697 -13.41 37.25 -5.70
N GLU A 698 -12.41 37.61 -4.88
CA GLU A 698 -11.28 38.44 -5.31
C GLU A 698 -10.52 37.78 -6.47
N VAL A 699 -10.25 36.48 -6.39
CA VAL A 699 -9.56 35.74 -7.45
C VAL A 699 -10.37 35.71 -8.75
N LEU A 700 -11.68 35.47 -8.66
CA LEU A 700 -12.55 35.45 -9.83
C LEU A 700 -12.59 36.82 -10.53
N GLU A 701 -12.70 37.90 -9.77
CA GLU A 701 -12.69 39.27 -10.30
C GLU A 701 -11.33 39.61 -10.93
N LYS A 702 -10.24 39.27 -10.27
CA LYS A 702 -8.87 39.53 -10.75
C LYS A 702 -8.54 38.80 -12.04
N ASP A 703 -9.07 37.58 -12.21
CA ASP A 703 -8.91 36.80 -13.45
C ASP A 703 -9.88 37.22 -14.56
N GLY A 704 -10.74 38.23 -14.32
CA GLY A 704 -11.69 38.77 -15.29
C GLY A 704 -12.94 37.92 -15.48
N TYR A 705 -13.27 37.03 -14.53
CA TYR A 705 -14.51 36.25 -14.55
C TYR A 705 -15.68 37.03 -13.95
N ILE A 706 -16.89 36.72 -14.42
CA ILE A 706 -18.13 37.17 -13.76
C ILE A 706 -18.32 36.34 -12.50
N VAL A 707 -18.48 36.99 -11.34
CA VAL A 707 -18.73 36.30 -10.07
C VAL A 707 -20.14 35.75 -10.05
N LEU A 708 -20.25 34.44 -10.24
CA LEU A 708 -21.51 33.71 -10.20
C LEU A 708 -21.66 32.99 -8.84
N PRO A 709 -22.72 33.25 -8.06
CA PRO A 709 -22.88 32.65 -6.73
C PRO A 709 -22.83 31.11 -6.72
N HIS A 710 -23.37 30.47 -7.75
CA HIS A 710 -23.34 29.01 -7.88
C HIS A 710 -21.92 28.48 -8.16
N GLN A 711 -21.08 29.25 -8.84
CA GLN A 711 -19.70 28.87 -9.15
C GLN A 711 -18.82 29.02 -7.91
N VAL A 712 -18.98 30.11 -7.15
CA VAL A 712 -18.38 30.27 -5.82
C VAL A 712 -18.77 29.10 -4.93
N ASP A 713 -20.04 28.71 -4.93
CA ASP A 713 -20.51 27.59 -4.13
C ASP A 713 -19.83 26.26 -4.48
N LYS A 714 -19.57 26.02 -5.77
CA LYS A 714 -18.86 24.82 -6.22
C LYS A 714 -17.39 24.81 -5.83
N VAL A 715 -16.73 25.97 -5.76
CA VAL A 715 -15.36 26.09 -5.23
C VAL A 715 -15.34 25.74 -3.74
N VAL A 716 -16.32 26.22 -2.97
CA VAL A 716 -16.47 25.88 -1.53
C VAL A 716 -16.74 24.39 -1.34
N GLN A 717 -17.66 23.80 -2.13
CA GLN A 717 -17.96 22.37 -2.07
C GLN A 717 -16.72 21.50 -2.37
N LEU A 718 -15.89 21.91 -3.35
CA LEU A 718 -14.63 21.23 -3.65
C LEU A 718 -13.68 21.33 -2.46
N TYR A 719 -13.53 22.51 -1.86
CA TYR A 719 -12.70 22.73 -0.67
C TYR A 719 -13.15 21.85 0.51
N GLU A 720 -14.44 21.85 0.84
CA GLU A 720 -15.03 21.00 1.89
C GLU A 720 -14.81 19.50 1.62
N THR A 721 -14.94 19.09 0.35
CA THR A 721 -14.70 17.69 -0.05
C THR A 721 -13.22 17.32 0.12
N MET A 722 -12.28 18.20 -0.27
CA MET A 722 -10.84 17.99 -0.09
C MET A 722 -10.43 17.90 1.38
N MET A 723 -11.11 18.63 2.28
CA MET A 723 -10.88 18.49 3.73
C MET A 723 -11.26 17.11 4.28
N THR A 724 -12.13 16.38 3.58
CA THR A 724 -12.58 15.04 3.99
C THR A 724 -12.04 13.92 3.12
N ARG A 725 -11.42 14.18 1.97
CA ARG A 725 -10.91 13.16 1.05
C ARG A 725 -9.67 13.66 0.33
N HIS A 726 -8.64 12.82 0.26
CA HIS A 726 -7.40 13.14 -0.46
C HIS A 726 -7.60 13.18 -1.99
N CYS A 727 -8.49 12.32 -2.52
CA CYS A 727 -8.82 12.29 -3.95
C CYS A 727 -10.28 12.72 -4.16
N THR A 728 -10.47 13.67 -5.08
CA THR A 728 -11.78 14.19 -5.47
C THR A 728 -11.92 14.19 -6.99
N MET A 729 -13.08 13.76 -7.49
CA MET A 729 -13.37 13.75 -8.93
C MET A 729 -14.28 14.94 -9.27
N LEU A 730 -13.87 15.73 -10.26
CA LEU A 730 -14.72 16.78 -10.85
C LEU A 730 -15.45 16.23 -12.07
N VAL A 731 -16.75 15.98 -11.93
CA VAL A 731 -17.60 15.41 -12.98
C VAL A 731 -18.43 16.52 -13.64
N GLY A 732 -18.44 16.56 -14.96
CA GLY A 732 -19.24 17.52 -15.73
C GLY A 732 -18.80 17.60 -17.20
N PRO A 733 -19.57 18.26 -18.07
CA PRO A 733 -19.28 18.34 -19.50
C PRO A 733 -18.03 19.20 -19.80
N THR A 734 -17.43 19.00 -20.97
CA THR A 734 -16.39 19.88 -21.50
C THR A 734 -16.94 21.30 -21.63
N GLY A 735 -16.15 22.31 -21.25
CA GLY A 735 -16.62 23.71 -21.21
C GLY A 735 -17.46 24.07 -19.98
N GLY A 736 -17.82 23.12 -19.10
CA GLY A 736 -18.65 23.37 -17.91
C GLY A 736 -17.95 24.08 -16.72
N GLY A 737 -16.88 24.85 -16.94
CA GLY A 737 -16.22 25.63 -15.89
C GLY A 737 -15.35 24.86 -14.87
N LYS A 738 -15.16 23.54 -15.03
CA LYS A 738 -14.36 22.70 -14.11
C LYS A 738 -12.93 23.21 -13.92
N THR A 739 -12.28 23.57 -15.03
CA THR A 739 -10.91 24.12 -15.03
C THR A 739 -10.85 25.42 -14.25
N VAL A 740 -11.85 26.29 -14.40
CA VAL A 740 -11.94 27.56 -13.66
C VAL A 740 -12.02 27.26 -12.17
N ILE A 741 -12.93 26.39 -11.73
CA ILE A 741 -13.06 25.99 -10.31
C ILE A 741 -11.72 25.50 -9.74
N LEU A 742 -11.02 24.64 -10.48
CA LEU A 742 -9.73 24.08 -10.05
C LEU A 742 -8.61 25.13 -9.97
N HIS A 743 -8.54 26.07 -10.90
CA HIS A 743 -7.56 27.15 -10.82
C HIS A 743 -7.90 28.17 -9.73
N THR A 744 -9.18 28.50 -9.56
CA THR A 744 -9.66 29.44 -8.54
C THR A 744 -9.34 28.93 -7.14
N ILE A 745 -9.58 27.65 -6.82
CA ILE A 745 -9.27 27.10 -5.49
C ILE A 745 -7.77 27.19 -5.18
N VAL A 746 -6.90 26.88 -6.15
CA VAL A 746 -5.43 26.94 -5.98
C VAL A 746 -4.98 28.37 -5.68
N LYS A 747 -5.46 29.34 -6.46
CA LYS A 747 -5.15 30.76 -6.28
C LYS A 747 -5.73 31.30 -4.97
N ALA A 748 -6.95 30.95 -4.60
CA ALA A 748 -7.59 31.37 -3.35
C ALA A 748 -6.87 30.81 -2.13
N GLN A 749 -6.44 29.54 -2.16
CA GLN A 749 -5.61 28.96 -1.10
C GLN A 749 -4.25 29.67 -0.99
N THR A 750 -3.61 29.95 -2.12
CA THR A 750 -2.33 30.67 -2.15
C THR A 750 -2.47 32.08 -1.57
N LEU A 751 -3.57 32.78 -1.86
CA LEU A 751 -3.89 34.10 -1.30
C LEU A 751 -4.04 34.06 0.23
N LEU A 752 -4.59 32.97 0.76
CA LEU A 752 -4.72 32.72 2.20
C LEU A 752 -3.44 32.20 2.86
N GLY A 753 -2.31 32.18 2.14
CA GLY A 753 -1.02 31.70 2.64
C GLY A 753 -0.87 30.18 2.69
N LEU A 754 -1.78 29.43 2.06
CA LEU A 754 -1.68 27.98 1.91
C LEU A 754 -0.95 27.66 0.59
N PRO A 755 0.28 27.14 0.61
CA PRO A 755 1.03 26.87 -0.60
C PRO A 755 0.41 25.68 -1.36
N THR A 756 -0.24 25.96 -2.49
CA THR A 756 -0.89 24.94 -3.32
C THR A 756 -0.26 24.90 -4.71
N LYS A 757 0.22 23.74 -5.15
CA LYS A 757 0.78 23.51 -6.49
C LYS A 757 -0.14 22.60 -7.30
N LEU A 758 -0.43 23.00 -8.54
CA LEU A 758 -1.18 22.19 -9.51
C LEU A 758 -0.22 21.55 -10.51
N THR A 759 -0.34 20.26 -10.74
CA THR A 759 0.38 19.51 -11.78
C THR A 759 -0.63 18.71 -12.59
N VAL A 760 -0.50 18.71 -13.92
CA VAL A 760 -1.47 18.10 -14.83
C VAL A 760 -0.83 16.88 -15.50
N LEU A 761 -1.52 15.74 -15.43
CA LEU A 761 -1.12 14.50 -16.08
C LEU A 761 -2.32 13.91 -16.81
N ASN A 762 -2.11 13.45 -18.06
CA ASN A 762 -3.14 12.75 -18.82
C ASN A 762 -2.82 11.25 -18.85
N PRO A 763 -3.58 10.41 -18.14
CA PRO A 763 -3.30 8.97 -18.04
C PRO A 763 -3.50 8.21 -19.35
N LYS A 764 -4.11 8.82 -20.37
CA LYS A 764 -4.32 8.19 -21.69
C LYS A 764 -3.23 8.49 -22.72
N LEU A 765 -2.26 9.35 -22.40
CA LEU A 765 -1.15 9.65 -23.32
C LEU A 765 -0.19 8.48 -23.50
N LEU A 766 -0.10 7.61 -22.50
CA LEU A 766 0.75 6.42 -22.51
C LEU A 766 -0.13 5.20 -22.28
N SER A 767 0.25 4.06 -22.88
CA SER A 767 -0.38 2.77 -22.57
C SER A 767 -0.25 2.47 -21.08
N ALA A 768 -1.23 1.77 -20.49
CA ALA A 768 -1.13 1.28 -19.12
C ALA A 768 0.07 0.33 -18.90
N ALA A 769 0.61 -0.25 -19.99
CA ALA A 769 1.83 -1.07 -20.00
C ALA A 769 3.11 -0.26 -20.24
N SER A 770 3.03 1.06 -20.41
CA SER A 770 4.20 1.93 -20.57
C SER A 770 5.02 1.96 -19.28
N PRO A 771 6.37 2.07 -19.36
CA PRO A 771 7.22 2.14 -18.17
C PRO A 771 6.94 3.34 -17.24
N ALA A 772 6.16 4.33 -17.66
CA ALA A 772 5.66 5.38 -16.77
C ALA A 772 4.59 4.87 -15.77
N PHE A 773 4.01 3.69 -16.04
CA PHE A 773 3.02 3.00 -15.20
C PHE A 773 3.44 1.56 -14.87
N SER A 774 4.57 1.05 -15.41
CA SER A 774 5.09 -0.26 -15.05
C SER A 774 5.74 -0.21 -13.67
N TRP A 775 5.72 -1.35 -12.99
CA TRP A 775 6.32 -1.54 -11.67
C TRP A 775 7.85 -1.51 -11.66
N ASP A 776 8.49 -1.17 -12.79
CA ASP A 776 9.93 -0.96 -12.88
C ASP A 776 10.26 0.53 -12.63
N ASP A 777 10.54 0.83 -11.36
CA ASP A 777 11.47 1.86 -10.87
C ASP A 777 11.27 3.34 -11.23
N LYS A 778 10.14 3.82 -11.75
CA LYS A 778 9.95 5.27 -11.97
C LYS A 778 8.58 5.83 -11.61
N LEU A 779 8.36 6.07 -10.31
CA LEU A 779 7.70 7.28 -9.80
C LEU A 779 7.82 7.33 -8.26
N PRO A 780 8.38 8.40 -7.66
CA PRO A 780 8.23 8.64 -6.23
C PRO A 780 6.76 8.97 -5.95
N MET A 781 6.03 8.02 -5.38
CA MET A 781 4.77 8.30 -4.68
C MET A 781 5.11 8.93 -3.33
N SER A 782 5.70 10.13 -3.38
CA SER A 782 5.75 11.08 -2.26
C SER A 782 4.75 12.20 -2.58
N LEU A 783 3.51 12.01 -2.16
CA LEU A 783 2.55 13.08 -1.86
C LEU A 783 1.72 12.67 -0.65
#